data_AF-A0A916WIR0-F1
#
_entry.id   AF-A0A916WIR0-F1
#
_cell.length_a   1.000
_cell.length_b   1.000
_cell.length_c   1.000
_cell.angle_alpha   90.00
_cell.angle_beta   90.00
_cell.angle_gamma   90.00
#
_symmetry.space_group_name_H-M   'P 1'
#
loop_
_entity.id
_entity.type
_entity.pdbx_description
1 polymer ?
#
loop_
_entity_poly.entity_id
_entity_poly.type
_entity_poly.pdbx_seq_one_letter_code
_entity_poly.pdbx_strand_id
1 'polypeptide(L)'
;MGLLLLWALAWAAVPAVLKSQLERGASEKLGRQVTVGAIDFKPWSLELTLSDLAVAKAGAAAVSSSQSPSEPSTQSPAPPLLQASPQQIPQLTIKRLYIDGELQSLLRLAPVVDAIEVGEPLLSLTHLGQGRYDIDDILERLKPATDEPAGKPQRFALYNLVLSDGRADFKDLAVGKRHELRDLKLPVPFLSNLRSQRDIKTAPHLTFTLNGSRFDTAAEGTPFAQTRKTDATFQLSALDLRPYLGYLPASLPLRLQSGVLHADLKVAFEQTPEPVVKLSGTVTADQVRLLSAADGPAPVPELLAFERLQVVMDDVRPLAQVIKLSSIVLTSPVLSITRDRAGQLNLLPASAQFATKSIAVGNRPERAGGQNDAPSPAPAAPASAARPAPALASAKPWKVQVVSLAVRGGSVNWLDQRLASPAQIRLNGLVLDASAIAFPFAAGAPLQFKGSIGLDAAAVAATAPQAAGWKKAVHAGLVPSAPAAKPALLSFSGSATDQMARVNATLTAWPLNMAAKYIGQFLLPALNGQLDAGLGINWQAARGDKAQVLQLTAPKLSVREILLAEGKTSLVSVQRVDVTGMDIDVAAQSFKAAKMQLNQPKARVYRDADKRWMYERRMASHGLGPQSGAAPDNKTTTPTAPTTSAWRVAISDVSLDGGALSFSDKAGAKPVDFEVMGVKAQLQGLLLDDRPSARAHAAKPMPLSASLQLASGRLAPGKLELKGSLGLAPMQAQGQLVLQRLPLQAFKPYFGDQLNVDLLRADASFRGRIAWRQTPAGPQAQLAGDVALEEFQANTLAPSEGLLAWKALNLRGLAVALDPAQAARVDVRETVLSDFFARVIITPEGRINLQDLLKPQLGAVGAIKTRAIDDRPARAEGPNNAQTEGRTGGRTGHQRRPDYAGQRPGAVFRPFCETQLLGQPQRTQRQAQRVFFGGRGRRPRHGRPGIAQPGGGYSLAGNRWQTQPPGAAVGARHPGQGARPGVAATVARCHQVFGLRYKPLQAQRGRQLCGAARRPAHCPQQGGI
;
A
#
# COMPACT_ATOMS: atom_id res chain seq x y z
N MET A 1 93.11 13.80 26.00
CA MET A 1 92.67 14.65 27.12
C MET A 1 91.68 15.72 26.70
N GLY A 2 92.08 16.82 26.05
CA GLY A 2 91.20 17.99 25.80
C GLY A 2 89.78 17.67 25.31
N LEU A 3 89.64 16.83 24.27
CA LEU A 3 88.32 16.42 23.74
C LEU A 3 87.46 15.69 24.78
N LEU A 4 88.03 14.76 25.55
CA LEU A 4 87.31 14.02 26.61
C LEU A 4 86.86 14.96 27.74
N LEU A 5 87.65 15.98 28.05
CA LEU A 5 87.32 17.00 29.05
C LEU A 5 86.17 17.88 28.55
N LEU A 6 86.21 18.29 27.27
CA LEU A 6 85.12 18.98 26.58
C LEU A 6 83.83 18.15 26.53
N TRP A 7 83.93 16.83 26.39
CA TRP A 7 82.78 15.92 26.34
C TRP A 7 82.21 15.61 27.72
N ALA A 8 83.04 15.49 28.76
CA ALA A 8 82.57 15.42 30.15
C ALA A 8 81.87 16.73 30.57
N LEU A 9 82.41 17.88 30.16
CA LEU A 9 81.76 19.19 30.32
C LEU A 9 80.44 19.27 29.56
N ALA A 10 80.37 18.77 28.32
CA ALA A 10 79.13 18.74 27.55
C ALA A 10 78.07 17.86 28.25
N TRP A 11 78.42 16.64 28.65
CA TRP A 11 77.53 15.73 29.36
C TRP A 11 76.98 16.32 30.67
N ALA A 12 77.83 16.98 31.47
CA ALA A 12 77.43 17.58 32.74
C ALA A 12 76.66 18.91 32.59
N ALA A 13 77.05 19.78 31.65
CA ALA A 13 76.50 21.13 31.54
C ALA A 13 75.29 21.24 30.59
N VAL A 14 75.25 20.46 29.50
CA VAL A 14 74.17 20.57 28.50
C VAL A 14 72.80 20.28 29.11
N PRO A 15 72.56 19.23 29.93
CA PRO A 15 71.23 18.98 30.49
C PRO A 15 70.67 20.15 31.31
N ALA A 16 71.50 20.77 32.16
CA ALA A 16 71.08 21.90 33.00
C ALA A 16 70.86 23.19 32.20
N VAL A 17 71.79 23.53 31.30
CA VAL A 17 71.66 24.69 30.42
C VAL A 17 70.47 24.52 29.49
N LEU A 18 70.35 23.37 28.81
CA LEU A 18 69.27 23.06 27.88
C LEU A 18 67.91 23.06 28.58
N LYS A 19 67.79 22.57 29.82
CA LYS A 19 66.53 22.68 30.58
C LYS A 19 66.13 24.13 30.77
N SER A 20 67.01 24.97 31.34
CA SER A 20 66.70 26.38 31.58
C SER A 20 66.40 27.16 30.28
N GLN A 21 67.12 26.87 29.19
CA GLN A 21 66.94 27.54 27.89
C GLN A 21 65.71 27.03 27.12
N LEU A 22 65.35 25.75 27.25
CA LEU A 22 64.16 25.18 26.62
C LEU A 22 62.91 25.62 27.38
N GLU A 23 62.89 25.54 28.71
CA GLU A 23 61.78 26.05 29.52
C GLU A 23 61.56 27.54 29.26
N ARG A 24 62.62 28.37 29.30
CA ARG A 24 62.51 29.81 29.00
C ARG A 24 62.15 30.08 27.55
N GLY A 25 62.91 29.58 26.59
CA GLY A 25 62.77 29.90 25.17
C GLY A 25 61.50 29.32 24.54
N ALA A 26 61.03 28.15 24.98
CA ALA A 26 59.72 27.64 24.59
C ALA A 26 58.58 28.42 25.28
N SER A 27 58.75 28.83 26.56
CA SER A 27 57.75 29.68 27.22
C SER A 27 57.62 31.05 26.58
N GLU A 28 58.73 31.67 26.15
CA GLU A 28 58.74 32.94 25.42
C GLU A 28 58.09 32.79 24.03
N LYS A 29 58.43 31.74 23.25
CA LYS A 29 57.88 31.53 21.89
C LYS A 29 56.42 31.09 21.86
N LEU A 30 55.99 30.20 22.75
CA LEU A 30 54.59 29.78 22.85
C LEU A 30 53.76 30.80 23.66
N GLY A 31 54.42 31.61 24.49
CA GLY A 31 53.81 32.58 25.42
C GLY A 31 52.93 31.91 26.47
N ARG A 32 53.36 30.74 26.95
CA ARG A 32 52.74 29.94 28.02
C ARG A 32 53.83 29.19 28.78
N GLN A 33 53.63 28.92 30.07
CA GLN A 33 54.61 28.16 30.85
C GLN A 33 54.84 26.76 30.26
N VAL A 34 56.10 26.44 29.97
CA VAL A 34 56.60 25.11 29.61
C VAL A 34 57.52 24.63 30.73
N THR A 35 57.33 23.38 31.16
CA THR A 35 58.16 22.72 32.17
C THR A 35 58.69 21.39 31.64
N VAL A 36 59.90 21.01 32.04
CA VAL A 36 60.51 19.70 31.75
C VAL A 36 60.83 19.02 33.08
N GLY A 37 60.50 17.74 33.24
CA GLY A 37 60.95 16.95 34.39
C GLY A 37 62.47 16.80 34.39
N ALA A 38 62.98 15.94 33.51
CA ALA A 38 64.40 15.62 33.38
C ALA A 38 64.89 15.72 31.93
N ILE A 39 66.20 15.92 31.76
CA ILE A 39 66.90 15.85 30.48
C ILE A 39 68.10 14.91 30.65
N ASP A 40 68.22 13.92 29.76
CA ASP A 40 69.45 13.15 29.53
C ASP A 40 70.00 13.51 28.14
N PHE A 41 71.32 13.66 28.02
CA PHE A 41 72.00 13.99 26.78
C PHE A 41 73.33 13.27 26.68
N LYS A 42 73.51 12.46 25.63
CA LYS A 42 74.70 11.63 25.42
C LYS A 42 75.53 12.22 24.27
N PRO A 43 76.62 12.97 24.54
CA PRO A 43 77.35 13.69 23.50
C PRO A 43 78.05 12.79 22.46
N TRP A 44 78.17 11.48 22.70
CA TRP A 44 78.84 10.54 21.78
C TRP A 44 77.95 10.04 20.63
N SER A 45 76.66 9.88 20.88
CA SER A 45 75.63 9.50 19.92
C SER A 45 74.70 10.68 19.56
N LEU A 46 74.85 11.82 20.26
CA LEU A 46 73.94 12.97 20.20
C LEU A 46 72.48 12.66 20.57
N GLU A 47 72.25 11.56 21.29
CA GLU A 47 70.94 11.22 21.84
C GLU A 47 70.50 12.28 22.87
N LEU A 48 69.27 12.75 22.75
CA LEU A 48 68.61 13.65 23.68
C LEU A 48 67.29 13.00 24.14
N THR A 49 67.14 12.79 25.46
CA THR A 49 65.87 12.36 26.07
C THR A 49 65.32 13.47 26.96
N LEU A 50 64.12 13.95 26.64
CA LEU A 50 63.32 14.83 27.49
C LEU A 50 62.24 14.00 28.20
N SER A 51 62.11 14.16 29.51
CA SER A 51 61.09 13.47 30.32
C SER A 51 60.13 14.47 30.97
N ASP A 52 58.85 14.10 31.04
CA ASP A 52 57.75 14.89 31.60
C ASP A 52 57.72 16.35 31.11
N LEU A 53 57.77 16.52 29.78
CA LEU A 53 57.54 17.81 29.14
C LEU A 53 56.05 18.17 29.26
N ALA A 54 55.72 19.33 29.81
CA ALA A 54 54.35 19.82 29.90
C ALA A 54 54.21 21.29 29.47
N VAL A 55 53.08 21.62 28.85
CA VAL A 55 52.70 22.98 28.42
C VAL A 55 51.41 23.39 29.11
N ALA A 56 51.41 24.55 29.77
CA ALA A 56 50.27 25.04 30.53
C ALA A 56 49.02 25.31 29.65
N LYS A 57 47.84 25.12 30.26
CA LYS A 57 46.55 25.47 29.65
C LYS A 57 46.28 26.97 29.81
N ALA A 58 45.60 27.58 28.83
CA ALA A 58 45.23 28.98 28.87
C ALA A 58 44.48 29.33 30.17
N GLY A 59 44.85 30.42 30.82
CA GLY A 59 44.25 30.89 32.08
C GLY A 59 44.87 30.31 33.37
N ALA A 60 45.81 29.37 33.29
CA ALA A 60 46.58 28.93 34.46
C ALA A 60 47.68 29.96 34.79
N ALA A 61 47.37 30.94 35.63
CA ALA A 61 48.37 31.85 36.20
C ALA A 61 49.27 31.11 37.19
N ALA A 62 50.57 31.38 37.17
CA ALA A 62 51.56 30.67 37.98
C ALA A 62 51.36 30.94 39.48
N VAL A 63 51.15 29.86 40.26
CA VAL A 63 51.14 29.93 41.73
C VAL A 63 52.59 29.89 42.22
N SER A 64 53.21 31.06 42.41
CA SER A 64 54.59 31.15 42.89
C SER A 64 54.75 30.58 44.29
N SER A 65 55.58 29.55 44.44
CA SER A 65 55.94 28.95 45.73
C SER A 65 56.73 29.94 46.59
N SER A 66 56.09 30.49 47.61
CA SER A 66 56.74 31.32 48.64
C SER A 66 56.14 31.05 50.01
N GLN A 67 56.71 30.08 50.73
CA GLN A 67 56.49 29.91 52.17
C GLN A 67 57.74 29.30 52.81
N SER A 68 58.18 29.90 53.91
CA SER A 68 59.13 29.34 54.87
C SER A 68 58.43 29.22 56.23
N PRO A 69 58.89 28.34 57.13
CA PRO A 69 58.07 27.86 58.23
C PRO A 69 58.05 28.81 59.44
N SER A 70 56.90 28.84 60.13
CA SER A 70 56.79 29.18 61.55
C SER A 70 55.62 28.40 62.15
N GLU A 71 55.63 28.22 63.48
CA GLU A 71 54.99 27.08 64.15
C GLU A 71 53.77 27.49 65.04
N PRO A 72 53.20 26.69 65.98
CA PRO A 72 51.76 26.44 65.96
C PRO A 72 50.96 27.06 67.13
N SER A 73 49.65 27.24 66.95
CA SER A 73 48.69 27.44 68.06
C SER A 73 47.25 27.04 67.71
N THR A 74 46.82 25.89 68.26
CA THR A 74 45.52 25.59 68.91
C THR A 74 44.13 26.01 68.33
N GLN A 75 43.22 25.02 68.41
CA GLN A 75 41.75 25.07 68.54
C GLN A 75 40.84 25.06 67.29
N SER A 76 39.63 24.52 67.52
CA SER A 76 38.65 23.93 66.58
C SER A 76 37.29 23.83 67.31
N PRO A 77 36.15 23.40 66.70
CA PRO A 77 35.86 23.17 65.28
C PRO A 77 34.51 23.77 64.77
N ALA A 78 34.38 23.99 63.46
CA ALA A 78 33.09 23.95 62.73
C ALA A 78 33.33 23.77 61.21
N PRO A 79 32.57 22.90 60.49
CA PRO A 79 32.78 22.63 59.06
C PRO A 79 31.99 23.60 58.15
N PRO A 80 32.43 23.82 56.90
CA PRO A 80 31.86 22.98 55.83
C PRO A 80 32.80 22.62 54.64
N LEU A 81 32.46 21.50 53.99
CA LEU A 81 32.73 21.15 52.58
C LEU A 81 34.19 21.08 52.08
N LEU A 82 34.70 19.85 51.97
CA LEU A 82 35.80 19.49 51.07
C LEU A 82 35.34 19.63 49.59
N GLN A 83 35.51 20.82 49.02
CA GLN A 83 35.60 20.97 47.56
C GLN A 83 37.03 20.61 47.13
N ALA A 84 37.21 19.45 46.50
CA ALA A 84 38.49 19.11 45.88
C ALA A 84 38.72 20.03 44.66
N SER A 85 39.70 20.93 44.75
CA SER A 85 40.09 21.81 43.65
C SER A 85 40.39 21.00 42.38
N PRO A 86 39.87 21.39 41.20
CA PRO A 86 40.16 20.67 39.97
C PRO A 86 41.66 20.70 39.68
N GLN A 87 42.31 19.54 39.60
CA GLN A 87 43.66 19.45 39.04
C GLN A 87 43.60 19.94 37.59
N GLN A 88 44.26 21.07 37.32
CA GLN A 88 44.28 21.67 35.99
C GLN A 88 45.10 20.78 35.05
N ILE A 89 44.41 20.06 34.18
CA ILE A 89 45.05 19.25 33.14
C ILE A 89 45.80 20.20 32.19
N PRO A 90 47.12 20.02 31.98
CA PRO A 90 47.90 20.83 31.04
C PRO A 90 47.37 20.73 29.60
N GLN A 91 47.77 21.67 28.74
CA GLN A 91 47.37 21.65 27.33
C GLN A 91 48.01 20.46 26.60
N LEU A 92 49.29 20.20 26.87
CA LEU A 92 50.06 19.09 26.32
C LEU A 92 50.96 18.51 27.42
N THR A 93 51.10 17.20 27.46
CA THR A 93 52.16 16.50 28.21
C THR A 93 52.77 15.43 27.31
N ILE A 94 54.08 15.21 27.42
CA ILE A 94 54.79 14.10 26.79
C ILE A 94 55.70 13.49 27.85
N LYS A 95 55.48 12.21 28.20
CA LYS A 95 56.26 11.53 29.25
C LYS A 95 57.72 11.31 28.83
N ARG A 96 57.94 10.90 27.58
CA ARG A 96 59.27 10.71 26.99
C ARG A 96 59.29 11.21 25.55
N LEU A 97 60.22 12.10 25.25
CA LEU A 97 60.60 12.51 23.89
C LEU A 97 62.08 12.18 23.71
N TYR A 98 62.38 11.20 22.87
CA TYR A 98 63.74 10.80 22.50
C TYR A 98 64.05 11.26 21.08
N ILE A 99 65.23 11.83 20.87
CA ILE A 99 65.72 12.34 19.59
C ILE A 99 67.16 11.83 19.41
N ASP A 100 67.44 11.26 18.26
CA ASP A 100 68.74 10.65 17.89
C ASP A 100 69.31 11.39 16.66
N GLY A 101 70.42 12.10 16.83
CA GLY A 101 70.94 13.04 15.83
C GLY A 101 72.21 12.54 15.15
N GLU A 102 72.19 12.31 13.84
CA GLU A 102 73.37 11.78 13.16
C GLU A 102 74.53 12.80 13.22
N LEU A 103 75.73 12.39 13.64
CA LEU A 103 76.94 13.24 13.65
C LEU A 103 77.25 13.86 12.27
N GLN A 104 76.80 13.23 11.18
CA GLN A 104 76.92 13.81 9.84
C GLN A 104 76.16 15.13 9.68
N SER A 105 75.20 15.47 10.54
CA SER A 105 74.54 16.78 10.56
C SER A 105 75.54 17.93 10.69
N LEU A 106 76.57 17.74 11.54
CA LEU A 106 77.65 18.71 11.77
C LEU A 106 78.57 18.84 10.55
N LEU A 107 78.79 17.74 9.81
CA LEU A 107 79.62 17.70 8.60
C LEU A 107 78.89 18.20 7.34
N ARG A 108 77.56 18.02 7.28
CA ARG A 108 76.71 18.35 6.13
C ARG A 108 76.02 19.71 6.23
N LEU A 109 76.10 20.37 7.40
CA LEU A 109 75.40 21.63 7.71
C LEU A 109 73.89 21.56 7.43
N ALA A 110 73.29 20.39 7.67
CA ALA A 110 71.88 20.10 7.44
C ALA A 110 71.39 19.10 8.51
N PRO A 111 70.19 19.28 9.08
CA PRO A 111 69.69 18.39 10.12
C PRO A 111 69.35 17.01 9.54
N VAL A 112 70.00 15.98 10.08
CA VAL A 112 69.70 14.56 9.87
C VAL A 112 69.38 13.96 11.23
N VAL A 113 68.23 13.29 11.33
CA VAL A 113 67.73 12.72 12.58
C VAL A 113 67.38 11.26 12.32
N ASP A 114 68.02 10.36 13.06
CA ASP A 114 67.90 8.92 12.83
C ASP A 114 66.65 8.36 13.50
N ALA A 115 66.30 8.88 14.68
CA ALA A 115 65.06 8.52 15.38
C ALA A 115 64.43 9.70 16.12
N ILE A 116 63.10 9.75 16.10
CA ILE A 116 62.28 10.56 17.02
C ILE A 116 61.23 9.62 17.62
N GLU A 117 61.26 9.42 18.94
CA GLU A 117 60.23 8.66 19.67
C GLU A 117 59.43 9.58 20.59
N VAL A 118 58.10 9.50 20.52
CA VAL A 118 57.16 10.30 21.32
C VAL A 118 56.26 9.36 22.13
N GLY A 119 56.60 9.14 23.39
CA GLY A 119 55.93 8.22 24.30
C GLY A 119 54.87 8.88 25.18
N GLU A 120 53.67 8.32 25.17
CA GLU A 120 52.47 8.79 25.90
C GLU A 120 52.19 10.30 25.79
N PRO A 121 52.13 10.90 24.58
CA PRO A 121 51.68 12.28 24.43
C PRO A 121 50.19 12.42 24.77
N LEU A 122 49.86 13.28 25.73
CA LEU A 122 48.50 13.64 26.13
C LEU A 122 48.18 15.08 25.71
N LEU A 123 47.27 15.27 24.76
CA LEU A 123 46.80 16.58 24.30
C LEU A 123 45.39 16.87 24.83
N SER A 124 45.17 18.03 25.44
CA SER A 124 43.85 18.64 25.58
C SER A 124 43.66 19.70 24.50
N LEU A 125 42.47 19.79 23.90
CA LEU A 125 42.11 20.80 22.92
C LEU A 125 40.63 21.19 23.09
N THR A 126 40.33 22.49 23.09
CA THR A 126 38.95 23.00 23.17
C THR A 126 38.66 23.88 21.96
N HIS A 127 37.66 23.53 21.16
CA HIS A 127 37.07 24.45 20.18
C HIS A 127 36.07 25.36 20.90
N LEU A 128 36.32 26.67 20.81
CA LEU A 128 35.57 27.71 21.50
C LEU A 128 34.37 28.21 20.69
N GLY A 129 34.30 27.83 19.41
CA GLY A 129 33.30 28.30 18.45
C GLY A 129 33.85 29.33 17.46
N GLN A 130 33.10 29.57 16.38
CA GLN A 130 33.49 30.46 15.28
C GLN A 130 34.85 30.13 14.64
N GLY A 131 35.33 28.88 14.78
CA GLY A 131 36.65 28.45 14.31
C GLY A 131 37.82 28.81 15.23
N ARG A 132 37.57 29.37 16.43
CA ARG A 132 38.59 29.65 17.45
C ARG A 132 38.84 28.44 18.34
N TYR A 133 40.08 28.24 18.76
CA TYR A 133 40.51 27.16 19.66
C TYR A 133 41.29 27.69 20.86
N ASP A 134 41.34 26.91 21.95
CA ASP A 134 42.16 27.19 23.14
C ASP A 134 43.67 26.96 22.93
N ILE A 135 44.14 27.08 21.68
CA ILE A 135 45.56 27.10 21.26
C ILE A 135 45.85 28.21 20.23
N ASP A 136 44.87 29.06 19.86
CA ASP A 136 45.08 30.06 18.81
C ASP A 136 46.16 31.08 19.17
N ASP A 137 46.33 31.39 20.46
CA ASP A 137 47.41 32.23 21.00
C ASP A 137 48.81 31.64 20.73
N ILE A 138 48.91 30.30 20.72
CA ILE A 138 50.13 29.59 20.33
C ILE A 138 50.28 29.62 18.81
N LEU A 139 49.21 29.31 18.07
CA LEU A 139 49.23 29.26 16.60
C LEU A 139 49.50 30.62 15.96
N GLU A 140 49.00 31.72 16.54
CA GLU A 140 49.25 33.09 16.09
C GLU A 140 50.71 33.49 16.32
N ARG A 141 51.33 33.10 17.45
CA ARG A 141 52.77 33.31 17.72
C ARG A 141 53.70 32.46 16.86
N LEU A 142 53.25 31.30 16.41
CA LEU A 142 54.01 30.39 15.54
C LEU A 142 53.83 30.66 14.03
N LYS A 143 53.02 31.65 13.62
CA LYS A 143 52.93 32.05 12.21
C LYS A 143 54.25 32.72 11.77
N PRO A 144 54.87 32.28 10.67
CA PRO A 144 56.02 32.99 10.11
C PRO A 144 55.61 34.38 9.61
N ALA A 145 56.54 35.33 9.67
CA ALA A 145 56.35 36.66 9.09
C ALA A 145 56.07 36.53 7.58
N THR A 146 54.93 37.06 7.13
CA THR A 146 54.46 36.88 5.76
C THR A 146 55.07 37.96 4.86
N ASP A 147 56.29 37.72 4.38
CA ASP A 147 56.87 38.42 3.20
C ASP A 147 58.16 37.78 2.62
N GLU A 148 58.76 36.74 3.24
CA GLU A 148 59.91 36.06 2.63
C GLU A 148 59.52 35.20 1.41
N PRO A 149 60.20 35.34 0.25
CA PRO A 149 59.96 34.48 -0.90
C PRO A 149 60.46 33.06 -0.61
N ALA A 150 59.62 32.06 -0.90
CA ALA A 150 59.87 30.67 -0.54
C ALA A 150 61.24 30.15 -1.05
N GLY A 151 62.18 30.00 -0.13
CA GLY A 151 63.53 29.50 -0.41
C GLY A 151 63.52 28.08 -0.99
N LYS A 152 64.64 27.70 -1.63
CA LYS A 152 64.82 26.33 -2.16
C LYS A 152 64.55 25.31 -1.03
N PRO A 153 63.70 24.28 -1.26
CA PRO A 153 63.24 23.40 -0.19
C PRO A 153 64.42 22.74 0.52
N GLN A 154 64.46 22.87 1.85
CA GLN A 154 65.51 22.31 2.68
C GLN A 154 65.59 20.79 2.51
N ARG A 155 66.82 20.27 2.45
CA ARG A 155 67.06 18.83 2.31
C ARG A 155 67.04 18.20 3.68
N PHE A 156 66.26 17.13 3.84
CA PHE A 156 66.19 16.37 5.08
C PHE A 156 66.08 14.87 4.80
N ALA A 157 66.52 14.08 5.78
CA ALA A 157 66.21 12.67 5.93
C ALA A 157 65.83 12.41 7.39
N LEU A 158 64.78 11.63 7.60
CA LEU A 158 64.27 11.18 8.89
C LEU A 158 64.10 9.66 8.79
N TYR A 159 64.85 8.90 9.58
CA TYR A 159 64.95 7.45 9.40
C TYR A 159 63.95 6.64 10.21
N ASN A 160 63.45 7.19 11.32
CA ASN A 160 62.36 6.62 12.11
C ASN A 160 61.61 7.69 12.91
N LEU A 161 60.28 7.69 12.86
CA LEU A 161 59.41 8.51 13.70
C LEU A 161 58.35 7.60 14.34
N VAL A 162 58.37 7.46 15.66
CA VAL A 162 57.44 6.58 16.39
C VAL A 162 56.68 7.39 17.44
N LEU A 163 55.38 7.57 17.24
CA LEU A 163 54.48 7.99 18.31
C LEU A 163 53.83 6.75 18.92
N SER A 164 53.87 6.61 20.26
CA SER A 164 53.31 5.47 20.99
C SER A 164 52.37 5.89 22.14
N ASP A 165 51.26 5.17 22.25
CA ASP A 165 50.27 5.22 23.34
C ASP A 165 49.71 6.62 23.64
N GLY A 166 49.64 7.45 22.59
CA GLY A 166 49.16 8.82 22.64
C GLY A 166 47.64 8.94 22.84
N ARG A 167 47.23 10.10 23.37
CA ARG A 167 45.85 10.38 23.80
C ARG A 167 45.50 11.83 23.49
N ALA A 168 44.27 12.07 23.02
CA ALA A 168 43.76 13.42 22.84
C ALA A 168 42.34 13.59 23.38
N ASP A 169 42.09 14.72 24.04
CA ASP A 169 40.81 15.12 24.61
C ASP A 169 40.32 16.38 23.91
N PHE A 170 39.46 16.21 22.91
CA PHE A 170 38.83 17.31 22.19
C PHE A 170 37.48 17.67 22.82
N LYS A 171 37.30 18.94 23.17
CA LYS A 171 36.03 19.48 23.70
C LYS A 171 35.52 20.55 22.74
N ASP A 172 34.35 20.31 22.15
CA ASP A 172 33.73 21.24 21.21
C ASP A 172 32.57 21.95 21.89
N LEU A 173 32.78 23.21 22.27
CA LEU A 173 31.77 24.04 22.91
C LEU A 173 30.73 24.56 21.91
N ALA A 174 31.03 24.56 20.60
CA ALA A 174 30.11 25.04 19.58
C ALA A 174 28.91 24.10 19.34
N VAL A 175 29.12 22.79 19.54
CA VAL A 175 28.07 21.75 19.41
C VAL A 175 27.81 20.98 20.72
N GLY A 176 28.49 21.35 21.82
CA GLY A 176 28.37 20.70 23.12
C GLY A 176 28.79 19.24 23.12
N LYS A 177 29.93 18.91 22.48
CA LYS A 177 30.45 17.53 22.36
C LYS A 177 31.84 17.39 22.98
N ARG A 178 32.19 16.17 23.36
CA ARG A 178 33.56 15.75 23.66
C ARG A 178 33.90 14.56 22.78
N HIS A 179 35.12 14.54 22.29
CA HIS A 179 35.70 13.39 21.60
C HIS A 179 36.99 12.98 22.30
N GLU A 180 37.13 11.69 22.55
CA GLU A 180 38.27 11.11 23.26
C GLU A 180 39.00 10.13 22.34
N LEU A 181 40.26 10.42 22.08
CA LEU A 181 41.18 9.60 21.30
C LEU A 181 42.17 8.93 22.26
N ARG A 182 42.38 7.62 22.12
CA ARG A 182 43.26 6.79 22.93
C ARG A 182 44.10 5.88 22.03
N ASP A 183 45.11 5.26 22.63
CA ASP A 183 45.93 4.20 22.02
C ASP A 183 46.60 4.61 20.69
N LEU A 184 46.88 5.91 20.52
CA LEU A 184 47.45 6.44 19.28
C LEU A 184 48.86 5.89 19.06
N LYS A 185 49.02 5.15 17.96
CA LYS A 185 50.32 4.64 17.50
C LYS A 185 50.50 5.04 16.04
N LEU A 186 51.62 5.70 15.77
CA LEU A 186 52.02 6.17 14.44
C LEU A 186 53.52 5.92 14.25
N PRO A 187 53.94 4.69 13.91
CA PRO A 187 55.23 4.44 13.31
C PRO A 187 55.23 4.89 11.83
N VAL A 188 56.11 5.82 11.52
CA VAL A 188 56.52 6.19 10.16
C VAL A 188 58.01 5.85 10.05
N PRO A 189 58.40 4.91 9.18
CA PRO A 189 59.80 4.53 9.04
C PRO A 189 60.59 5.65 8.33
N PHE A 190 60.81 5.54 7.02
CA PHE A 190 61.73 6.43 6.30
C PHE A 190 61.04 7.56 5.53
N LEU A 191 61.50 8.81 5.72
CA LEU A 191 61.12 9.97 4.91
C LEU A 191 62.37 10.76 4.46
N SER A 192 62.59 10.89 3.15
CA SER A 192 63.69 11.67 2.58
C SER A 192 63.31 12.33 1.26
N ASN A 193 63.63 13.61 1.12
CA ASN A 193 63.39 14.37 -0.12
C ASN A 193 64.60 14.42 -1.08
N LEU A 194 65.70 13.73 -0.70
CA LEU A 194 66.96 13.66 -1.45
C LEU A 194 66.77 13.02 -2.83
N ARG A 195 67.43 13.58 -3.86
CA ARG A 195 67.19 13.22 -5.27
C ARG A 195 67.38 11.72 -5.59
N SER A 196 68.27 11.03 -4.89
CA SER A 196 68.59 9.60 -5.08
C SER A 196 67.71 8.64 -4.28
N GLN A 197 66.74 9.14 -3.50
CA GLN A 197 65.96 8.35 -2.53
C GLN A 197 64.43 8.54 -2.70
N ARG A 198 63.98 9.24 -3.75
CA ARG A 198 62.58 9.66 -3.93
C ARG A 198 61.60 8.53 -4.20
N ASP A 199 62.10 7.46 -4.78
CA ASP A 199 61.34 6.28 -5.18
C ASP A 199 61.35 5.18 -4.10
N ILE A 200 61.92 5.46 -2.92
CA ILE A 200 61.84 4.58 -1.76
C ILE A 200 60.39 4.55 -1.27
N LYS A 201 59.90 3.33 -1.02
CA LYS A 201 58.56 3.08 -0.47
C LYS A 201 58.57 3.34 1.04
N THR A 202 57.74 4.28 1.49
CA THR A 202 57.42 4.46 2.91
C THR A 202 56.15 3.70 3.24
N ALA A 203 56.14 2.94 4.34
CA ALA A 203 54.98 2.19 4.80
C ALA A 203 54.52 2.67 6.20
N PRO A 204 53.82 3.82 6.31
CA PRO A 204 53.31 4.30 7.58
C PRO A 204 52.09 3.49 8.05
N HIS A 205 52.00 3.26 9.36
CA HIS A 205 50.83 2.66 10.00
C HIS A 205 50.27 3.62 11.05
N LEU A 206 48.95 3.73 11.11
CA LEU A 206 48.21 4.59 12.04
C LEU A 206 47.08 3.78 12.67
N THR A 207 47.11 3.61 13.99
CA THR A 207 46.00 2.98 14.74
C THR A 207 45.70 3.79 16.00
N PHE A 208 44.42 3.85 16.35
CA PHE A 208 43.89 4.53 17.54
C PHE A 208 42.46 4.06 17.83
N THR A 209 41.97 4.32 19.04
CA THR A 209 40.54 4.28 19.34
C THR A 209 40.00 5.70 19.50
N LEU A 210 38.87 6.01 18.87
CA LEU A 210 38.19 7.31 18.94
C LEU A 210 36.75 7.09 19.39
N ASN A 211 36.41 7.62 20.56
CA ASN A 211 35.12 7.39 21.22
C ASN A 211 34.77 5.90 21.40
N GLY A 212 35.79 5.04 21.56
CA GLY A 212 35.68 3.59 21.67
C GLY A 212 35.71 2.82 20.33
N SER A 213 35.58 3.51 19.20
CA SER A 213 35.62 2.91 17.86
C SER A 213 37.07 2.77 17.38
N ARG A 214 37.47 1.59 16.88
CA ARG A 214 38.84 1.34 16.41
C ARG A 214 39.04 1.79 14.96
N PHE A 215 40.11 2.53 14.74
CA PHE A 215 40.64 2.92 13.44
C PHE A 215 41.99 2.22 13.24
N ASP A 216 42.21 1.66 12.05
CA ASP A 216 43.43 0.96 11.70
C ASP A 216 43.76 1.23 10.22
N THR A 217 44.88 1.89 9.94
CA THR A 217 45.20 2.42 8.61
C THR A 217 46.65 2.16 8.28
N ALA A 218 46.92 1.31 7.28
CA ALA A 218 48.28 1.07 6.77
C ALA A 218 48.37 1.59 5.34
N ALA A 219 49.42 2.32 5.00
CA ALA A 219 49.67 2.73 3.62
C ALA A 219 51.03 2.26 3.14
N GLU A 220 51.19 2.16 1.82
CA GLU A 220 52.46 1.97 1.13
C GLU A 220 52.52 2.99 -0.02
N GLY A 221 53.57 3.81 -0.10
CA GLY A 221 53.65 4.80 -1.17
C GLY A 221 55.03 5.43 -1.35
N THR A 222 55.19 6.19 -2.43
CA THR A 222 56.42 6.91 -2.79
C THR A 222 56.20 8.44 -2.73
N PRO A 223 56.08 9.03 -1.53
CA PRO A 223 55.59 10.41 -1.35
C PRO A 223 56.44 11.50 -2.03
N PHE A 224 57.69 11.20 -2.36
CA PHE A 224 58.63 12.13 -3.00
C PHE A 224 58.88 11.84 -4.49
N ALA A 225 58.32 10.75 -5.04
CA ALA A 225 58.39 10.41 -6.47
C ALA A 225 57.46 11.32 -7.31
N GLN A 226 57.61 11.29 -8.63
CA GLN A 226 56.87 12.21 -9.53
C GLN A 226 55.35 11.97 -9.52
N THR A 227 54.90 10.71 -9.53
CA THR A 227 53.48 10.33 -9.53
C THR A 227 52.89 10.14 -8.13
N ARG A 228 53.70 10.22 -7.06
CA ARG A 228 53.31 10.07 -5.64
C ARG A 228 52.33 8.92 -5.37
N LYS A 229 52.52 7.77 -6.04
CA LYS A 229 51.61 6.64 -5.92
C LYS A 229 51.52 6.18 -4.46
N THR A 230 50.31 6.00 -3.97
CA THR A 230 50.01 5.56 -2.60
C THR A 230 48.87 4.57 -2.63
N ASP A 231 49.11 3.35 -2.15
CA ASP A 231 48.07 2.34 -1.92
C ASP A 231 47.86 2.21 -0.41
N ALA A 232 46.67 2.55 0.08
CA ALA A 232 46.32 2.53 1.49
C ALA A 232 45.18 1.56 1.79
N THR A 233 45.25 0.90 2.95
CA THR A 233 44.15 0.19 3.59
C THR A 233 43.62 1.01 4.75
N PHE A 234 42.30 1.09 4.88
CA PHE A 234 41.61 1.81 5.95
C PHE A 234 40.52 0.91 6.53
N GLN A 235 40.67 0.54 7.80
CA GLN A 235 39.73 -0.27 8.56
C GLN A 235 39.12 0.55 9.69
N LEU A 236 37.80 0.47 9.78
CA LEU A 236 36.97 1.16 10.75
C LEU A 236 36.01 0.16 11.39
N SER A 237 36.09 0.01 12.70
CA SER A 237 35.25 -0.92 13.47
C SER A 237 34.34 -0.18 14.43
N ALA A 238 33.04 -0.37 14.25
CA ALA A 238 31.96 0.08 15.13
C ALA A 238 31.98 1.59 15.45
N LEU A 239 32.01 2.44 14.41
CA LEU A 239 31.86 3.88 14.55
C LEU A 239 30.41 4.27 14.83
N ASP A 240 30.08 4.53 16.09
CA ASP A 240 28.79 5.11 16.48
C ASP A 240 28.67 6.53 15.93
N LEU A 241 27.64 6.79 15.13
CA LEU A 241 27.40 8.09 14.51
C LEU A 241 26.70 9.08 15.46
N ARG A 242 26.12 8.62 16.58
CA ARG A 242 25.35 9.46 17.53
C ARG A 242 26.12 10.65 18.12
N PRO A 243 27.41 10.55 18.49
CA PRO A 243 28.18 11.71 18.96
C PRO A 243 28.29 12.82 17.91
N TYR A 244 28.37 12.44 16.63
CA TYR A 244 28.69 13.33 15.51
C TYR A 244 27.46 13.98 14.86
N LEU A 245 26.24 13.61 15.24
CA LEU A 245 25.00 14.15 14.66
C LEU A 245 24.89 15.68 14.78
N GLY A 246 25.55 16.30 15.76
CA GLY A 246 25.61 17.75 15.93
C GLY A 246 26.40 18.50 14.85
N TYR A 247 27.23 17.79 14.07
CA TYR A 247 27.99 18.35 12.94
C TYR A 247 27.29 18.24 11.59
N LEU A 248 26.13 17.58 11.54
CA LEU A 248 25.36 17.44 10.30
C LEU A 248 24.58 18.73 9.98
N PRO A 249 24.60 19.23 8.73
CA PRO A 249 23.85 20.44 8.37
C PRO A 249 22.35 20.30 8.63
N ALA A 250 21.76 21.30 9.30
CA ALA A 250 20.32 21.34 9.61
C ALA A 250 19.42 21.38 8.36
N SER A 251 19.99 21.69 7.19
CA SER A 251 19.33 21.71 5.88
C SER A 251 19.18 20.33 5.22
N LEU A 252 19.67 19.25 5.84
CA LEU A 252 19.50 17.90 5.31
C LEU A 252 18.02 17.47 5.33
N PRO A 253 17.49 16.87 4.24
CA PRO A 253 16.07 16.49 4.12
C PRO A 253 15.69 15.27 4.97
N LEU A 254 16.67 14.62 5.60
CA LEU A 254 16.52 13.46 6.47
C LEU A 254 17.39 13.67 7.71
N ARG A 255 16.86 13.38 8.89
CA ARG A 255 17.61 13.44 10.16
C ARG A 255 18.01 12.04 10.60
N LEU A 256 19.32 11.79 10.65
CA LEU A 256 19.88 10.56 11.21
C LEU A 256 19.74 10.58 12.73
N GLN A 257 19.19 9.51 13.31
CA GLN A 257 18.97 9.36 14.76
C GLN A 257 19.95 8.36 15.39
N SER A 258 20.27 7.29 14.67
CA SER A 258 21.28 6.29 15.06
C SER A 258 21.90 5.64 13.84
N GLY A 259 23.08 5.07 14.02
CA GLY A 259 23.76 4.22 13.04
C GLY A 259 25.16 3.89 13.52
N VAL A 260 25.64 2.68 13.21
CA VAL A 260 27.01 2.22 13.49
C VAL A 260 27.68 1.89 12.17
N LEU A 261 28.79 2.54 11.86
CA LEU A 261 29.52 2.38 10.60
C LEU A 261 30.74 1.48 10.77
N HIS A 262 30.93 0.55 9.83
CA HIS A 262 32.17 -0.20 9.65
C HIS A 262 32.64 -0.04 8.20
N ALA A 263 33.95 -0.07 7.98
CA ALA A 263 34.53 -0.03 6.66
C ALA A 263 35.83 -0.85 6.61
N ASP A 264 36.08 -1.52 5.49
CA ASP A 264 37.36 -2.14 5.12
C ASP A 264 37.65 -1.74 3.67
N LEU A 265 38.48 -0.71 3.51
CA LEU A 265 38.66 0.01 2.25
C LEU A 265 40.08 -0.10 1.75
N LYS A 266 40.21 -0.19 0.42
CA LYS A 266 41.46 0.05 -0.29
C LYS A 266 41.35 1.36 -1.07
N VAL A 267 42.29 2.26 -0.82
CA VAL A 267 42.39 3.59 -1.42
C VAL A 267 43.68 3.64 -2.23
N ALA A 268 43.58 3.57 -3.55
CA ALA A 268 44.71 3.76 -4.45
C ALA A 268 44.69 5.20 -5.00
N PHE A 269 45.77 5.94 -4.76
CA PHE A 269 45.97 7.30 -5.24
C PHE A 269 47.17 7.38 -6.18
N GLU A 270 47.03 8.11 -7.28
CA GLU A 270 48.13 8.44 -8.20
C GLU A 270 48.00 9.87 -8.73
N GLN A 271 49.07 10.65 -8.58
CA GLN A 271 49.16 12.02 -9.04
C GLN A 271 49.73 12.07 -10.48
N THR A 272 48.90 11.72 -11.46
CA THR A 272 49.15 12.03 -12.88
C THR A 272 48.68 13.46 -13.21
N PRO A 273 48.83 13.97 -14.46
CA PRO A 273 48.24 15.24 -14.88
C PRO A 273 46.73 15.36 -14.61
N GLU A 274 46.00 14.24 -14.68
CA GLU A 274 44.70 14.09 -14.01
C GLU A 274 44.89 13.23 -12.74
N PRO A 275 44.64 13.75 -11.52
CA PRO A 275 44.80 12.96 -10.30
C PRO A 275 43.73 11.85 -10.21
N VAL A 276 44.16 10.62 -9.93
CA VAL A 276 43.28 9.46 -9.82
C VAL A 276 43.17 9.03 -8.36
N VAL A 277 41.94 8.93 -7.86
CA VAL A 277 41.60 8.22 -6.61
C VAL A 277 40.70 7.06 -6.99
N LYS A 278 41.08 5.84 -6.62
CA LYS A 278 40.26 4.63 -6.70
C LYS A 278 39.98 4.08 -5.30
N LEU A 279 38.73 3.73 -5.07
CA LEU A 279 38.18 3.12 -3.87
C LEU A 279 37.60 1.75 -4.20
N SER A 280 37.95 0.74 -3.42
CA SER A 280 37.31 -0.59 -3.41
C SER A 280 37.25 -1.16 -2.00
N GLY A 281 36.53 -2.26 -1.78
CA GLY A 281 36.32 -2.86 -0.46
C GLY A 281 34.87 -2.82 -0.01
N THR A 282 34.62 -2.86 1.30
CA THR A 282 33.27 -3.00 1.88
C THR A 282 32.97 -1.90 2.89
N VAL A 283 31.74 -1.41 2.89
CA VAL A 283 31.15 -0.55 3.93
C VAL A 283 29.89 -1.21 4.46
N THR A 284 29.70 -1.24 5.79
CA THR A 284 28.43 -1.64 6.41
C THR A 284 27.93 -0.58 7.39
N ALA A 285 26.65 -0.22 7.28
CA ALA A 285 25.97 0.62 8.25
C ALA A 285 24.87 -0.19 8.95
N ASP A 286 25.01 -0.35 10.26
CA ASP A 286 24.13 -1.15 11.11
C ASP A 286 23.25 -0.28 12.01
N GLN A 287 22.08 -0.79 12.40
CA GLN A 287 21.12 -0.14 13.33
C GLN A 287 20.77 1.32 12.97
N VAL A 288 20.59 1.57 11.67
CA VAL A 288 20.32 2.92 11.15
C VAL A 288 18.86 3.30 11.35
N ARG A 289 18.61 4.52 11.83
CA ARG A 289 17.27 5.14 11.92
C ARG A 289 17.29 6.53 11.31
N LEU A 290 16.38 6.77 10.36
CA LEU A 290 16.20 8.03 9.64
C LEU A 290 14.79 8.56 9.87
N LEU A 291 14.72 9.79 10.38
CA LEU A 291 13.50 10.56 10.57
C LEU A 291 13.31 11.52 9.38
N SER A 292 12.06 11.77 8.99
CA SER A 292 11.75 12.78 7.96
C SER A 292 12.09 14.19 8.46
N ALA A 293 12.65 15.07 7.63
CA ALA A 293 12.75 16.49 8.00
C ALA A 293 11.38 17.17 7.85
N ALA A 294 10.68 17.36 8.98
CA ALA A 294 9.38 18.01 9.03
C ALA A 294 9.44 19.30 9.88
N ASP A 295 9.00 20.41 9.30
CA ASP A 295 8.86 21.69 10.00
C ASP A 295 7.49 21.75 10.68
N GLY A 296 7.44 21.46 11.99
CA GLY A 296 6.23 21.64 12.80
C GLY A 296 6.26 20.94 14.17
N PRO A 297 5.42 21.38 15.13
CA PRO A 297 5.34 20.81 16.48
C PRO A 297 4.50 19.52 16.49
N ALA A 298 5.08 18.40 16.03
CA ALA A 298 4.50 17.06 16.10
C ALA A 298 5.61 16.00 16.25
N PRO A 299 5.33 14.80 16.77
CA PRO A 299 6.32 13.71 16.79
C PRO A 299 6.72 13.33 15.35
N VAL A 300 7.99 13.57 15.02
CA VAL A 300 8.54 13.31 13.69
C VAL A 300 8.49 11.81 13.39
N PRO A 301 7.81 11.35 12.32
CA PRO A 301 7.71 9.92 12.03
C PRO A 301 9.04 9.34 11.55
N GLU A 302 9.35 8.13 12.03
CA GLU A 302 10.43 7.30 11.50
C GLU A 302 10.12 6.94 10.05
N LEU A 303 10.94 7.46 9.12
CA LEU A 303 10.75 7.28 7.69
C LEU A 303 11.33 5.94 7.24
N LEU A 304 12.57 5.67 7.64
CA LEU A 304 13.31 4.47 7.26
C LEU A 304 14.21 4.03 8.43
N ALA A 305 14.04 2.79 8.88
CA ALA A 305 15.01 2.10 9.73
C ALA A 305 15.49 0.82 9.05
N PHE A 306 16.70 0.34 9.37
CA PHE A 306 17.17 -0.97 8.92
C PHE A 306 18.22 -1.56 9.86
N GLU A 307 18.30 -2.90 9.90
CA GLU A 307 19.27 -3.62 10.75
C GLU A 307 20.69 -3.50 10.19
N ARG A 308 20.84 -3.65 8.86
CA ARG A 308 22.12 -3.58 8.15
C ARG A 308 21.95 -3.15 6.70
N LEU A 309 22.81 -2.25 6.24
CA LEU A 309 23.10 -1.97 4.83
C LEU A 309 24.56 -2.32 4.56
N GLN A 310 24.82 -3.25 3.64
CA GLN A 310 26.16 -3.58 3.14
C GLN A 310 26.32 -3.06 1.71
N VAL A 311 27.44 -2.41 1.43
CA VAL A 311 27.84 -1.96 0.09
C VAL A 311 29.24 -2.46 -0.21
N VAL A 312 29.42 -3.16 -1.33
CA VAL A 312 30.72 -3.65 -1.79
C VAL A 312 31.12 -2.90 -3.06
N MET A 313 32.26 -2.22 -2.99
CA MET A 313 32.84 -1.36 -4.02
C MET A 313 33.91 -2.11 -4.82
N ASP A 314 33.79 -2.09 -6.14
CA ASP A 314 34.72 -2.74 -7.08
C ASP A 314 35.63 -1.72 -7.78
N ASP A 315 35.02 -0.63 -8.27
CA ASP A 315 35.74 0.48 -8.89
C ASP A 315 34.97 1.80 -8.67
N VAL A 316 35.18 2.44 -7.54
CA VAL A 316 34.66 3.78 -7.26
C VAL A 316 35.79 4.78 -7.46
N ARG A 317 35.66 5.67 -8.45
CA ARG A 317 36.63 6.71 -8.80
C ARG A 317 35.97 8.08 -8.75
N PRO A 318 35.93 8.75 -7.58
CA PRO A 318 35.16 9.98 -7.38
C PRO A 318 35.58 11.13 -8.32
N LEU A 319 36.89 11.30 -8.53
CA LEU A 319 37.44 12.34 -9.40
C LEU A 319 37.09 12.13 -10.88
N ALA A 320 36.88 10.87 -11.30
CA ALA A 320 36.39 10.52 -12.63
C ALA A 320 34.85 10.39 -12.69
N GLN A 321 34.15 10.64 -11.58
CA GLN A 321 32.70 10.49 -11.40
C GLN A 321 32.16 9.10 -11.78
N VAL A 322 32.95 8.04 -11.52
CA VAL A 322 32.55 6.64 -11.74
C VAL A 322 32.28 5.95 -10.40
N ILE A 323 31.17 5.23 -10.32
CA ILE A 323 30.80 4.40 -9.15
C ILE A 323 30.42 3.01 -9.66
N LYS A 324 31.27 2.01 -9.43
CA LYS A 324 30.97 0.60 -9.74
C LYS A 324 30.90 -0.24 -8.46
N LEU A 325 29.71 -0.75 -8.17
CA LEU A 325 29.38 -1.54 -6.98
C LEU A 325 29.05 -2.98 -7.39
N SER A 326 29.64 -3.97 -6.71
CA SER A 326 29.39 -5.38 -6.98
C SER A 326 28.13 -5.89 -6.29
N SER A 327 27.86 -5.42 -5.07
CA SER A 327 26.62 -5.71 -4.35
C SER A 327 26.17 -4.57 -3.43
N ILE A 328 24.86 -4.45 -3.28
CA ILE A 328 24.19 -3.69 -2.21
C ILE A 328 23.21 -4.66 -1.53
N VAL A 329 23.30 -4.85 -0.22
CA VAL A 329 22.42 -5.72 0.56
C VAL A 329 21.78 -4.94 1.70
N LEU A 330 20.45 -4.86 1.72
CA LEU A 330 19.66 -4.16 2.73
C LEU A 330 18.80 -5.16 3.52
N THR A 331 19.06 -5.27 4.81
CA THR A 331 18.48 -6.26 5.72
C THR A 331 17.46 -5.61 6.66
N SER A 332 16.27 -6.21 6.71
CA SER A 332 15.14 -5.82 7.56
C SER A 332 14.76 -4.33 7.51
N PRO A 333 14.67 -3.69 6.31
CA PRO A 333 14.25 -2.29 6.25
C PRO A 333 12.77 -2.13 6.62
N VAL A 334 12.48 -1.16 7.48
CA VAL A 334 11.14 -0.69 7.84
C VAL A 334 10.93 0.66 7.17
N LEU A 335 10.04 0.73 6.17
CA LEU A 335 9.72 1.96 5.44
C LEU A 335 8.32 2.45 5.80
N SER A 336 8.18 3.68 6.30
CA SER A 336 6.90 4.29 6.65
C SER A 336 6.48 5.33 5.63
N ILE A 337 5.52 5.00 4.77
CA ILE A 337 4.98 5.90 3.75
C ILE A 337 3.64 6.46 4.21
N THR A 338 3.57 7.78 4.38
CA THR A 338 2.31 8.49 4.66
C THR A 338 1.96 9.38 3.49
N ARG A 339 0.73 9.23 2.97
CA ARG A 339 0.05 10.26 2.18
C ARG A 339 -0.80 11.11 3.11
N ASP A 340 -0.56 12.42 3.12
CA ASP A 340 -1.32 13.37 3.94
C ASP A 340 -2.68 13.75 3.30
N ARG A 341 -3.40 14.69 3.93
CA ARG A 341 -4.68 15.19 3.40
C ARG A 341 -4.55 16.04 2.12
N ALA A 342 -3.40 16.68 1.90
CA ALA A 342 -3.11 17.41 0.66
C ALA A 342 -2.73 16.46 -0.50
N GLY A 343 -2.44 15.19 -0.19
CA GLY A 343 -2.00 14.17 -1.15
C GLY A 343 -0.47 14.05 -1.28
N GLN A 344 0.30 14.81 -0.49
CA GLN A 344 1.76 14.78 -0.48
C GLN A 344 2.28 13.51 0.20
N LEU A 345 3.48 13.06 -0.17
CA LEU A 345 4.14 11.89 0.40
C LEU A 345 5.36 12.31 1.23
N ASN A 346 5.49 11.76 2.44
CA ASN A 346 6.63 11.98 3.34
C ASN A 346 8.00 11.44 2.83
N LEU A 347 8.04 10.91 1.60
CA LEU A 347 9.23 10.38 0.92
C LEU A 347 10.05 11.46 0.20
N LEU A 348 9.52 12.67 0.03
CA LEU A 348 10.16 13.77 -0.69
C LEU A 348 10.20 15.01 0.20
N PRO A 349 11.34 15.69 0.37
CA PRO A 349 11.35 17.02 0.97
C PRO A 349 10.66 18.00 0.03
N ALA A 350 9.95 19.00 0.58
CA ALA A 350 9.22 19.99 -0.22
C ALA A 350 10.13 20.77 -1.21
N SER A 351 11.42 20.89 -0.89
CA SER A 351 12.46 21.48 -1.75
C SER A 351 12.82 20.66 -2.98
N ALA A 352 12.44 19.37 -3.07
CA ALA A 352 12.74 18.52 -4.23
C ALA A 352 11.83 18.76 -5.46
N GLN A 353 11.05 19.84 -5.50
CA GLN A 353 10.24 20.26 -6.66
C GLN A 353 11.08 20.84 -7.83
N PHE A 354 12.34 20.42 -7.95
CA PHE A 354 13.22 20.86 -9.04
C PHE A 354 12.83 20.19 -10.37
N ALA A 355 12.53 21.03 -11.37
CA ALA A 355 12.53 20.70 -12.80
C ALA A 355 11.49 19.66 -13.33
N THR A 356 10.20 19.86 -13.05
CA THR A 356 9.11 19.39 -13.95
C THR A 356 8.20 20.51 -14.44
N LYS A 357 8.75 21.73 -14.64
CA LYS A 357 8.03 22.89 -15.19
C LYS A 357 7.95 22.85 -16.73
N SER A 358 7.40 21.77 -17.28
CA SER A 358 7.20 21.60 -18.73
C SER A 358 6.11 20.56 -19.06
N ILE A 359 4.85 20.97 -18.96
CA ILE A 359 3.82 20.88 -20.03
C ILE A 359 2.75 21.92 -19.66
N ALA A 360 2.83 23.08 -20.32
CA ALA A 360 1.76 24.06 -20.40
C ALA A 360 1.69 24.44 -21.87
N VAL A 361 0.79 23.79 -22.62
CA VAL A 361 0.55 24.11 -24.03
C VAL A 361 0.04 25.55 -24.10
N GLY A 362 0.60 26.34 -25.01
CA GLY A 362 0.45 27.79 -24.96
C GLY A 362 -0.94 28.28 -25.38
N ASN A 363 -1.77 28.65 -24.41
CA ASN A 363 -2.84 29.62 -24.64
C ASN A 363 -2.25 31.03 -24.50
N ARG A 364 -2.01 31.70 -25.63
CA ARG A 364 -1.71 33.13 -25.71
C ARG A 364 -3.03 33.91 -25.57
N PRO A 365 -3.21 34.78 -24.56
CA PRO A 365 -4.20 35.83 -24.63
C PRO A 365 -3.78 36.83 -25.71
N GLU A 366 -4.69 37.23 -26.58
CA GLU A 366 -4.45 38.31 -27.54
C GLU A 366 -4.27 39.65 -26.82
N ARG A 367 -3.48 40.53 -27.42
CA ARG A 367 -3.22 41.89 -26.91
C ARG A 367 -3.90 42.90 -27.81
N ALA A 368 -5.12 43.32 -27.45
CA ALA A 368 -5.78 44.46 -28.07
C ALA A 368 -4.99 45.77 -27.80
N GLY A 369 -5.14 46.75 -28.68
CA GLY A 369 -4.29 47.96 -28.77
C GLY A 369 -4.68 49.15 -27.87
N GLY A 370 -4.00 50.28 -28.12
CA GLY A 370 -4.01 51.49 -27.26
C GLY A 370 -2.61 51.73 -26.67
N GLN A 371 -1.58 52.12 -27.42
CA GLN A 371 -1.39 53.33 -28.24
C GLN A 371 -1.14 54.58 -27.37
N ASN A 372 0.14 54.99 -27.28
CA ASN A 372 0.63 56.30 -27.75
C ASN A 372 2.16 56.41 -27.63
N ASP A 373 2.77 56.75 -28.76
CA ASP A 373 3.88 57.70 -28.99
C ASP A 373 5.25 57.57 -28.29
N ALA A 374 6.29 57.63 -29.14
CA ALA A 374 7.67 57.98 -28.82
C ALA A 374 8.05 59.25 -29.64
N PRO A 375 9.17 59.94 -29.35
CA PRO A 375 10.44 59.49 -29.92
C PRO A 375 11.70 59.69 -29.05
N SER A 376 12.77 58.99 -29.45
CA SER A 376 14.18 59.22 -29.08
C SER A 376 14.73 60.48 -29.83
N PRO A 377 15.97 61.02 -29.60
CA PRO A 377 17.22 60.24 -29.46
C PRO A 377 18.40 60.83 -28.62
N ALA A 378 19.48 60.02 -28.58
CA ALA A 378 20.90 60.41 -28.50
C ALA A 378 21.51 60.81 -27.13
N PRO A 379 22.85 60.75 -26.98
CA PRO A 379 23.71 59.59 -27.27
C PRO A 379 24.65 59.20 -26.11
N ALA A 380 25.37 58.09 -26.23
CA ALA A 380 26.16 57.50 -25.15
C ALA A 380 27.64 57.96 -25.09
N ALA A 381 28.19 57.94 -23.87
CA ALA A 381 29.63 57.86 -23.57
C ALA A 381 29.87 56.75 -22.52
N PRO A 382 31.05 56.11 -22.45
CA PRO A 382 31.14 54.71 -22.02
C PRO A 382 31.37 54.49 -20.52
N ALA A 383 30.79 53.39 -20.00
CA ALA A 383 31.16 52.78 -18.72
C ALA A 383 31.84 51.42 -18.95
N SER A 384 32.83 51.12 -18.10
CA SER A 384 33.82 50.04 -18.26
C SER A 384 33.26 48.63 -18.49
N ALA A 385 34.02 47.80 -19.21
CA ALA A 385 33.67 46.43 -19.53
C ALA A 385 33.63 45.53 -18.28
N ALA A 386 32.43 45.14 -17.86
CA ALA A 386 32.25 44.07 -16.89
C ALA A 386 32.76 42.73 -17.47
N ARG A 387 33.68 42.06 -16.75
CA ARG A 387 34.08 40.69 -17.09
C ARG A 387 32.83 39.79 -17.12
N PRO A 388 32.64 38.93 -18.14
CA PRO A 388 31.62 37.90 -18.05
C PRO A 388 31.96 36.98 -16.87
N ALA A 389 30.99 36.73 -16.00
CA ALA A 389 31.14 35.71 -14.96
C ALA A 389 31.40 34.34 -15.64
N PRO A 390 32.31 33.51 -15.10
CA PRO A 390 32.59 32.21 -15.70
C PRO A 390 31.30 31.39 -15.71
N ALA A 391 30.84 31.00 -16.91
CA ALA A 391 29.68 30.13 -17.04
C ALA A 391 29.94 28.84 -16.27
N LEU A 392 29.01 28.46 -15.39
CA LEU A 392 29.08 27.23 -14.61
C LEU A 392 29.22 26.04 -15.57
N ALA A 393 30.42 25.48 -15.64
CA ALA A 393 30.73 24.41 -16.58
C ALA A 393 29.81 23.22 -16.31
N SER A 394 29.04 22.82 -17.34
CA SER A 394 28.06 21.74 -17.25
C SER A 394 28.70 20.47 -16.69
N ALA A 395 28.42 20.17 -15.42
CA ALA A 395 29.06 19.07 -14.72
C ALA A 395 28.80 17.75 -15.46
N LYS A 396 29.87 17.01 -15.77
CA LYS A 396 29.76 15.68 -16.38
C LYS A 396 28.87 14.80 -15.47
N PRO A 397 27.93 14.02 -16.04
CA PRO A 397 27.03 13.19 -15.23
C PRO A 397 27.76 11.97 -14.66
N TRP A 398 27.46 11.63 -13.41
CA TRP A 398 28.00 10.45 -12.74
C TRP A 398 27.61 9.16 -13.47
N LYS A 399 28.59 8.27 -13.64
CA LYS A 399 28.40 6.92 -14.19
C LYS A 399 28.31 5.93 -13.04
N VAL A 400 27.09 5.50 -12.72
CA VAL A 400 26.81 4.56 -11.62
C VAL A 400 26.44 3.20 -12.19
N GLN A 401 27.05 2.14 -11.68
CA GLN A 401 26.76 0.75 -12.01
C GLN A 401 26.64 -0.07 -10.72
N VAL A 402 25.55 -0.84 -10.58
CA VAL A 402 25.35 -1.78 -9.49
C VAL A 402 25.03 -3.15 -10.09
N VAL A 403 25.96 -4.11 -9.92
CA VAL A 403 25.84 -5.45 -10.49
C VAL A 403 24.68 -6.22 -9.84
N SER A 404 24.54 -6.12 -8.53
CA SER A 404 23.44 -6.72 -7.76
C SER A 404 22.94 -5.84 -6.61
N LEU A 405 21.64 -5.82 -6.40
CA LEU A 405 20.97 -5.21 -5.25
C LEU A 405 20.00 -6.23 -4.65
N ALA A 406 20.07 -6.43 -3.34
CA ALA A 406 19.20 -7.35 -2.60
C ALA A 406 18.54 -6.66 -1.40
N VAL A 407 17.23 -6.83 -1.24
CA VAL A 407 16.49 -6.51 -0.02
C VAL A 407 15.99 -7.81 0.60
N ARG A 408 16.17 -7.97 1.92
CA ARG A 408 15.75 -9.18 2.65
C ARG A 408 14.93 -8.79 3.88
N GLY A 409 13.76 -9.39 4.05
CA GLY A 409 12.96 -9.27 5.29
C GLY A 409 12.30 -7.92 5.54
N GLY A 410 12.16 -7.06 4.51
CA GLY A 410 11.65 -5.71 4.70
C GLY A 410 10.16 -5.64 5.05
N SER A 411 9.74 -4.47 5.54
CA SER A 411 8.34 -4.12 5.79
C SER A 411 8.01 -2.71 5.30
N VAL A 412 6.77 -2.50 4.88
CA VAL A 412 6.25 -1.22 4.41
C VAL A 412 4.95 -0.90 5.14
N ASN A 413 4.97 0.18 5.91
CA ASN A 413 3.80 0.76 6.55
C ASN A 413 3.25 1.86 5.64
N TRP A 414 2.12 1.63 4.99
CA TRP A 414 1.42 2.63 4.19
C TRP A 414 0.25 3.22 4.98
N LEU A 415 0.10 4.56 4.95
CA LEU A 415 -1.02 5.30 5.55
C LEU A 415 -1.52 6.36 4.59
N ASP A 416 -2.73 6.20 4.05
CA ASP A 416 -3.41 7.25 3.26
C ASP A 416 -4.43 8.00 4.12
N GLN A 417 -4.18 9.28 4.37
CA GLN A 417 -5.04 10.18 5.16
C GLN A 417 -6.03 10.99 4.29
N ARG A 418 -5.98 10.86 2.96
CA ARG A 418 -6.88 11.58 2.04
C ARG A 418 -8.33 11.09 2.11
N LEU A 419 -8.54 9.89 2.64
CA LEU A 419 -9.85 9.26 2.85
C LEU A 419 -10.46 9.69 4.19
N ALA A 420 -11.78 9.90 4.22
CA ALA A 420 -12.54 10.24 5.44
C ALA A 420 -12.41 9.19 6.57
N SER A 421 -11.98 7.97 6.25
CA SER A 421 -11.50 6.97 7.21
C SER A 421 -10.14 6.44 6.73
N PRO A 422 -9.01 6.88 7.33
CA PRO A 422 -7.67 6.62 6.81
C PRO A 422 -7.38 5.14 6.49
N ALA A 423 -6.69 4.90 5.37
CA ALA A 423 -6.30 3.57 4.93
C ALA A 423 -4.88 3.24 5.38
N GLN A 424 -4.76 2.49 6.47
CA GLN A 424 -3.50 1.88 6.89
C GLN A 424 -3.37 0.48 6.27
N ILE A 425 -2.25 0.21 5.62
CA ILE A 425 -1.89 -1.10 5.05
C ILE A 425 -0.48 -1.43 5.56
N ARG A 426 -0.29 -2.65 6.06
CA ARG A 426 1.03 -3.16 6.46
C ARG A 426 1.42 -4.32 5.56
N LEU A 427 2.60 -4.21 4.97
CA LEU A 427 3.16 -5.20 4.07
C LEU A 427 4.49 -5.70 4.67
N ASN A 428 4.65 -7.02 4.80
CA ASN A 428 5.76 -7.65 5.51
C ASN A 428 6.46 -8.69 4.63
N GLY A 429 7.71 -9.00 4.95
CA GLY A 429 8.49 -10.01 4.23
C GLY A 429 8.88 -9.58 2.81
N LEU A 430 9.14 -8.28 2.61
CA LEU A 430 9.67 -7.78 1.34
C LEU A 430 11.01 -8.43 1.03
N VAL A 431 11.06 -9.13 -0.10
CA VAL A 431 12.26 -9.60 -0.76
C VAL A 431 12.34 -8.94 -2.13
N LEU A 432 13.49 -8.39 -2.47
CA LEU A 432 13.79 -7.85 -3.80
C LEU A 432 15.18 -8.31 -4.21
N ASP A 433 15.33 -8.80 -5.44
CA ASP A 433 16.61 -9.01 -6.11
C ASP A 433 16.57 -8.22 -7.42
N ALA A 434 17.51 -7.31 -7.61
CA ALA A 434 17.68 -6.55 -8.84
C ALA A 434 19.14 -6.62 -9.34
N SER A 435 19.33 -6.55 -10.65
CA SER A 435 20.67 -6.65 -11.27
C SER A 435 20.77 -5.84 -12.56
N ALA A 436 22.01 -5.60 -12.99
CA ALA A 436 22.35 -4.76 -14.14
C ALA A 436 21.76 -3.34 -14.04
N ILE A 437 21.81 -2.74 -12.86
CA ILE A 437 21.37 -1.36 -12.64
C ILE A 437 22.48 -0.43 -13.13
N ALA A 438 22.18 0.45 -14.09
CA ALA A 438 23.12 1.42 -14.64
C ALA A 438 22.46 2.81 -14.76
N PHE A 439 23.21 3.86 -14.39
CA PHE A 439 22.83 5.25 -14.57
C PHE A 439 23.99 6.05 -15.22
N PRO A 440 23.75 6.81 -16.31
CA PRO A 440 22.55 6.76 -17.14
C PRO A 440 22.31 5.35 -17.72
N PHE A 441 21.06 5.02 -18.06
CA PHE A 441 20.69 3.70 -18.55
C PHE A 441 21.46 3.35 -19.84
N ALA A 442 22.11 2.19 -19.85
CA ALA A 442 22.85 1.72 -21.02
C ALA A 442 21.89 1.24 -22.11
N ALA A 443 22.08 1.73 -23.34
CA ALA A 443 21.23 1.39 -24.47
C ALA A 443 21.19 -0.13 -24.70
N GLY A 444 19.99 -0.72 -24.69
CA GLY A 444 19.78 -2.16 -24.88
C GLY A 444 19.96 -3.04 -23.63
N ALA A 445 20.38 -2.47 -22.48
CA ALA A 445 20.58 -3.23 -21.24
C ALA A 445 19.57 -2.80 -20.15
N PRO A 446 18.33 -3.32 -20.17
CA PRO A 446 17.35 -3.06 -19.13
C PRO A 446 17.74 -3.75 -17.82
N LEU A 447 17.59 -3.05 -16.68
CA LEU A 447 17.78 -3.67 -15.37
C LEU A 447 16.74 -4.77 -15.19
N GLN A 448 17.16 -5.87 -14.55
CA GLN A 448 16.27 -7.00 -14.23
C GLN A 448 15.89 -6.93 -12.76
N PHE A 449 14.65 -7.30 -12.42
CA PHE A 449 14.22 -7.39 -11.04
C PHE A 449 13.22 -8.52 -10.80
N LYS A 450 13.23 -9.06 -9.58
CA LYS A 450 12.26 -10.02 -9.05
C LYS A 450 12.06 -9.77 -7.56
N GLY A 451 10.90 -10.11 -7.02
CA GLY A 451 10.63 -9.95 -5.61
C GLY A 451 9.30 -10.51 -5.16
N SER A 452 9.05 -10.39 -3.86
CA SER A 452 7.78 -10.72 -3.23
C SER A 452 7.55 -9.88 -1.99
N ILE A 453 6.28 -9.63 -1.66
CA ILE A 453 5.87 -8.98 -0.42
C ILE A 453 4.50 -9.52 0.00
N GLY A 454 4.34 -9.84 1.29
CA GLY A 454 3.08 -10.30 1.85
C GLY A 454 2.29 -9.16 2.53
N LEU A 455 0.99 -9.34 2.71
CA LEU A 455 0.24 -8.55 3.69
C LEU A 455 0.54 -9.05 5.11
N ASP A 456 0.56 -8.12 6.08
CA ASP A 456 0.63 -8.46 7.51
C ASP A 456 -0.55 -9.36 7.91
N ALA A 457 -0.26 -10.54 8.45
CA ALA A 457 -1.28 -11.48 8.91
C ALA A 457 -2.21 -10.88 9.98
N ALA A 458 -1.73 -9.92 10.79
CA ALA A 458 -2.57 -9.20 11.74
C ALA A 458 -3.60 -8.30 11.02
N ALA A 459 -3.22 -7.64 9.92
CA ALA A 459 -4.13 -6.82 9.11
C ALA A 459 -5.17 -7.68 8.37
N VAL A 460 -4.77 -8.88 7.90
CA VAL A 460 -5.70 -9.86 7.31
C VAL A 460 -6.66 -10.40 8.37
N ALA A 461 -6.17 -10.77 9.56
CA ALA A 461 -6.99 -11.29 10.66
C ALA A 461 -7.98 -10.25 11.23
N ALA A 462 -7.56 -8.99 11.35
CA ALA A 462 -8.40 -7.89 11.81
C ALA A 462 -9.51 -7.49 10.81
N THR A 463 -9.42 -7.94 9.56
CA THR A 463 -10.37 -7.62 8.48
C THR A 463 -11.13 -8.84 7.94
N ALA A 464 -10.86 -10.04 8.48
CA ALA A 464 -11.76 -11.18 8.36
C ALA A 464 -13.06 -10.91 9.15
N PRO A 465 -14.25 -11.13 8.58
CA PRO A 465 -15.50 -10.75 9.24
C PRO A 465 -15.73 -11.62 10.49
N GLN A 466 -15.75 -10.99 11.66
CA GLN A 466 -16.14 -11.60 12.95
C GLN A 466 -17.67 -11.85 13.03
N ALA A 467 -18.25 -12.38 11.96
CA ALA A 467 -19.64 -12.83 11.93
C ALA A 467 -19.78 -14.04 12.87
N ALA A 468 -20.27 -13.83 14.09
CA ALA A 468 -20.53 -14.90 15.07
C ALA A 468 -21.43 -16.03 14.53
N GLY A 469 -22.26 -15.72 13.51
CA GLY A 469 -23.03 -16.72 12.76
C GLY A 469 -22.19 -17.69 11.92
N TRP A 470 -20.99 -17.30 11.45
CA TRP A 470 -20.19 -18.14 10.54
C TRP A 470 -19.63 -19.38 11.26
N LYS A 471 -19.16 -19.24 12.50
CA LYS A 471 -18.78 -20.37 13.35
C LYS A 471 -19.97 -21.30 13.64
N LYS A 472 -21.17 -20.76 13.87
CA LYS A 472 -22.39 -21.58 14.01
C LYS A 472 -22.75 -22.31 12.71
N ALA A 473 -22.62 -21.68 11.54
CA ALA A 473 -22.91 -22.31 10.25
C ALA A 473 -21.92 -23.44 9.91
N VAL A 474 -20.64 -23.27 10.23
CA VAL A 474 -19.61 -24.31 10.07
C VAL A 474 -19.82 -25.47 11.05
N HIS A 475 -20.13 -25.20 12.33
CA HIS A 475 -20.46 -26.25 13.30
C HIS A 475 -21.80 -26.96 13.01
N ALA A 476 -22.70 -26.34 12.25
CA ALA A 476 -23.93 -26.96 11.75
C ALA A 476 -23.75 -27.71 10.41
N GLY A 477 -22.53 -27.81 9.87
CA GLY A 477 -22.25 -28.50 8.60
C GLY A 477 -22.80 -27.83 7.34
N LEU A 478 -23.32 -26.60 7.45
CA LEU A 478 -23.99 -25.87 6.35
C LEU A 478 -23.01 -25.13 5.43
N VAL A 479 -21.73 -25.08 5.79
CA VAL A 479 -20.64 -24.51 4.99
C VAL A 479 -19.40 -25.41 5.17
N PRO A 480 -18.68 -25.80 4.10
CA PRO A 480 -17.43 -26.53 4.24
C PRO A 480 -16.43 -25.73 5.08
N SER A 481 -15.66 -26.42 5.93
CA SER A 481 -14.62 -25.79 6.74
C SER A 481 -13.59 -25.11 5.86
N ALA A 482 -13.45 -23.78 5.98
CA ALA A 482 -12.50 -23.01 5.20
C ALA A 482 -11.07 -23.57 5.39
N PRO A 483 -10.31 -23.83 4.30
CA PRO A 483 -8.92 -24.25 4.42
C PRO A 483 -8.10 -23.15 5.10
N ALA A 484 -7.00 -23.53 5.75
CA ALA A 484 -6.08 -22.58 6.38
C ALA A 484 -5.70 -21.47 5.38
N ALA A 485 -5.95 -20.22 5.76
CA ALA A 485 -5.81 -19.08 4.86
C ALA A 485 -4.36 -19.01 4.35
N LYS A 486 -4.19 -19.12 3.03
CA LYS A 486 -2.89 -18.90 2.40
C LYS A 486 -2.43 -17.48 2.68
N PRO A 487 -1.14 -17.23 2.99
CA PRO A 487 -0.65 -15.88 3.18
C PRO A 487 -0.89 -15.08 1.91
N ALA A 488 -1.54 -13.93 2.05
CA ALA A 488 -1.84 -13.04 0.93
C ALA A 488 -0.52 -12.45 0.40
N LEU A 489 -0.12 -12.87 -0.81
CA LEU A 489 1.22 -12.67 -1.35
C LEU A 489 1.14 -12.02 -2.72
N LEU A 490 1.92 -10.96 -2.90
CA LEU A 490 2.27 -10.38 -4.19
C LEU A 490 3.70 -10.79 -4.52
N SER A 491 3.90 -11.60 -5.56
CA SER A 491 5.21 -11.83 -6.17
C SER A 491 5.29 -11.15 -7.53
N PHE A 492 6.47 -10.67 -7.93
CA PHE A 492 6.66 -9.91 -9.16
C PHE A 492 8.04 -10.16 -9.78
N SER A 493 8.14 -10.01 -11.10
CA SER A 493 9.40 -9.98 -11.83
C SER A 493 9.26 -9.15 -13.11
N GLY A 494 10.36 -8.58 -13.60
CA GLY A 494 10.30 -7.71 -14.74
C GLY A 494 11.64 -7.14 -15.16
N SER A 495 11.57 -6.28 -16.17
CA SER A 495 12.70 -5.51 -16.66
C SER A 495 12.30 -4.07 -16.97
N ALA A 496 13.23 -3.13 -16.77
CA ALA A 496 12.96 -1.70 -16.92
C ALA A 496 14.15 -0.90 -17.45
N THR A 497 13.83 0.20 -18.15
CA THR A 497 14.69 1.35 -18.38
C THR A 497 13.94 2.63 -17.97
N ASP A 498 14.58 3.79 -18.13
CA ASP A 498 13.97 5.12 -18.10
C ASP A 498 12.82 5.32 -19.13
N GLN A 499 12.76 4.49 -20.18
CA GLN A 499 11.83 4.63 -21.32
C GLN A 499 10.71 3.59 -21.34
N MET A 500 10.89 2.43 -20.71
CA MET A 500 9.95 1.32 -20.77
C MET A 500 10.07 0.38 -19.57
N ALA A 501 8.98 -0.26 -19.17
CA ALA A 501 8.97 -1.29 -18.15
C ALA A 501 7.97 -2.40 -18.49
N ARG A 502 8.39 -3.66 -18.31
CA ARG A 502 7.53 -4.84 -18.39
C ARG A 502 7.58 -5.58 -17.07
N VAL A 503 6.43 -5.74 -16.42
CA VAL A 503 6.32 -6.35 -15.09
C VAL A 503 5.25 -7.45 -15.11
N ASN A 504 5.67 -8.67 -14.82
CA ASN A 504 4.78 -9.78 -14.50
C ASN A 504 4.57 -9.80 -12.98
N ALA A 505 3.33 -9.87 -12.53
CA ALA A 505 2.99 -9.95 -11.11
C ALA A 505 1.94 -11.04 -10.87
N THR A 506 2.03 -11.71 -9.72
CA THR A 506 1.07 -12.73 -9.29
C THR A 506 0.57 -12.40 -7.89
N LEU A 507 -0.73 -12.12 -7.80
CA LEU A 507 -1.47 -11.97 -6.56
C LEU A 507 -2.06 -13.33 -6.19
N THR A 508 -1.80 -13.78 -4.95
CA THR A 508 -2.37 -15.01 -4.39
C THR A 508 -3.16 -14.66 -3.13
N ALA A 509 -4.41 -15.13 -3.03
CA ALA A 509 -5.30 -14.96 -1.88
C ALA A 509 -5.44 -13.51 -1.37
N TRP A 510 -5.34 -12.51 -2.25
CA TRP A 510 -5.29 -11.10 -1.85
C TRP A 510 -6.69 -10.60 -1.41
N PRO A 511 -6.86 -10.05 -0.20
CA PRO A 511 -8.19 -9.75 0.34
C PRO A 511 -8.76 -8.44 -0.22
N LEU A 512 -9.98 -8.50 -0.77
CA LEU A 512 -10.64 -7.35 -1.41
C LEU A 512 -11.07 -6.25 -0.44
N ASN A 513 -11.16 -6.56 0.86
CA ASN A 513 -11.48 -5.60 1.91
C ASN A 513 -10.44 -4.45 2.02
N MET A 514 -9.20 -4.65 1.53
CA MET A 514 -8.19 -3.60 1.40
C MET A 514 -8.60 -2.54 0.36
N ALA A 515 -9.22 -2.96 -0.74
CA ALA A 515 -9.75 -2.04 -1.76
C ALA A 515 -11.01 -1.31 -1.28
N ALA A 516 -11.80 -1.90 -0.38
CA ALA A 516 -13.06 -1.35 0.12
C ALA A 516 -12.92 0.08 0.71
N LYS A 517 -11.77 0.44 1.31
CA LYS A 517 -11.51 1.82 1.78
C LYS A 517 -11.38 2.85 0.64
N TYR A 518 -10.89 2.45 -0.52
CA TYR A 518 -10.71 3.34 -1.68
C TYR A 518 -11.94 3.38 -2.59
N ILE A 519 -12.67 2.26 -2.72
CA ILE A 519 -13.88 2.16 -3.55
C ILE A 519 -15.19 2.43 -2.78
N GLY A 520 -15.13 2.56 -1.44
CA GLY A 520 -16.31 2.79 -0.59
C GLY A 520 -17.07 4.09 -0.86
N GLN A 521 -16.45 5.04 -1.57
CA GLN A 521 -17.11 6.24 -2.09
C GLN A 521 -18.00 5.99 -3.34
N PHE A 522 -18.00 4.77 -3.87
CA PHE A 522 -18.81 4.32 -5.02
C PHE A 522 -19.59 3.03 -4.73
N LEU A 523 -19.08 2.17 -3.83
CA LEU A 523 -19.63 0.86 -3.51
C LEU A 523 -19.92 0.75 -2.00
N LEU A 524 -21.20 0.91 -1.68
CA LEU A 524 -21.80 0.67 -0.37
C LEU A 524 -22.71 -0.57 -0.49
N PRO A 525 -22.54 -1.65 0.29
CA PRO A 525 -21.70 -1.83 1.49
C PRO A 525 -20.32 -2.48 1.23
N ALA A 526 -19.66 -2.94 2.30
CA ALA A 526 -18.32 -3.52 2.28
C ALA A 526 -18.18 -4.74 1.33
N LEU A 527 -17.10 -4.72 0.54
CA LEU A 527 -16.71 -5.78 -0.39
C LEU A 527 -15.73 -6.76 0.28
N ASN A 528 -16.22 -7.96 0.61
CA ASN A 528 -15.39 -9.07 1.06
C ASN A 528 -15.12 -10.06 -0.08
N GLY A 529 -13.99 -10.76 -0.03
CA GLY A 529 -13.58 -11.79 -1.00
C GLY A 529 -12.06 -11.92 -1.11
N GLN A 530 -11.59 -12.95 -1.81
CA GLN A 530 -10.17 -13.19 -2.11
C GLN A 530 -9.92 -13.08 -3.63
N LEU A 531 -8.79 -12.48 -4.01
CA LEU A 531 -8.34 -12.29 -5.38
C LEU A 531 -7.07 -13.12 -5.65
N ASP A 532 -7.16 -14.03 -6.63
CA ASP A 532 -6.02 -14.65 -7.29
C ASP A 532 -5.91 -14.04 -8.70
N ALA A 533 -4.75 -13.50 -9.09
CA ALA A 533 -4.57 -12.94 -10.43
C ALA A 533 -3.12 -13.01 -10.91
N GLY A 534 -2.92 -13.45 -12.16
CA GLY A 534 -1.69 -13.21 -12.90
C GLY A 534 -1.83 -11.96 -13.76
N LEU A 535 -0.97 -10.96 -13.54
CA LEU A 535 -1.00 -9.65 -14.18
C LEU A 535 0.26 -9.44 -15.02
N GLY A 536 0.13 -8.87 -16.22
CA GLY A 536 1.23 -8.44 -17.07
C GLY A 536 1.10 -6.95 -17.39
N ILE A 537 1.95 -6.12 -16.79
CA ILE A 537 2.01 -4.67 -16.97
C ILE A 537 3.06 -4.33 -18.02
N ASN A 538 2.70 -3.48 -18.99
CA ASN A 538 3.56 -2.98 -20.05
C ASN A 538 3.41 -1.45 -20.09
N TRP A 539 4.47 -0.74 -19.69
CA TRP A 539 4.54 0.73 -19.67
C TRP A 539 5.62 1.22 -20.63
N GLN A 540 5.32 2.31 -21.35
CA GLN A 540 6.27 3.00 -22.22
C GLN A 540 6.08 4.51 -22.08
N ALA A 541 7.20 5.23 -21.90
CA ALA A 541 7.22 6.68 -21.80
C ALA A 541 6.75 7.34 -23.12
N ALA A 542 6.19 8.54 -23.01
CA ALA A 542 5.91 9.37 -24.18
C ALA A 542 7.22 9.76 -24.90
N ARG A 543 7.21 9.78 -26.23
CA ARG A 543 8.41 10.11 -27.04
C ARG A 543 8.01 10.79 -28.34
N GLY A 544 8.36 12.08 -28.46
CA GLY A 544 7.87 12.93 -29.56
C GLY A 544 6.35 12.91 -29.57
N ASP A 545 5.74 12.71 -30.73
CA ASP A 545 4.29 12.67 -30.91
C ASP A 545 3.61 11.40 -30.37
N LYS A 546 4.38 10.42 -29.86
CA LYS A 546 3.84 9.20 -29.26
C LYS A 546 3.49 9.43 -27.80
N ALA A 547 2.20 9.35 -27.49
CA ALA A 547 1.68 9.37 -26.12
C ALA A 547 2.20 8.21 -25.27
N GLN A 548 2.17 8.39 -23.94
CA GLN A 548 2.49 7.34 -22.97
C GLN A 548 1.55 6.14 -23.11
N VAL A 549 2.11 4.92 -23.10
CA VAL A 549 1.33 3.68 -23.12
C VAL A 549 1.36 3.06 -21.72
N LEU A 550 0.19 2.64 -21.22
CA LEU A 550 0.04 1.80 -20.03
C LEU A 550 -1.00 0.73 -20.29
N GLN A 551 -0.53 -0.48 -20.55
CA GLN A 551 -1.34 -1.67 -20.82
C GLN A 551 -1.23 -2.64 -19.63
N LEU A 552 -2.37 -3.12 -19.14
CA LEU A 552 -2.49 -4.13 -18.10
C LEU A 552 -3.23 -5.34 -18.65
N THR A 553 -2.56 -6.48 -18.71
CA THR A 553 -3.12 -7.77 -19.13
C THR A 553 -3.31 -8.70 -17.93
N ALA A 554 -4.26 -9.64 -18.01
CA ALA A 554 -4.33 -10.78 -17.09
C ALA A 554 -4.80 -12.05 -17.82
N PRO A 555 -3.95 -13.09 -17.97
CA PRO A 555 -4.36 -14.35 -18.58
C PRO A 555 -5.52 -15.01 -17.82
N LYS A 556 -5.47 -14.93 -16.49
CA LYS A 556 -6.57 -15.29 -15.59
C LYS A 556 -6.58 -14.42 -14.34
N LEU A 557 -7.78 -13.95 -13.99
CA LEU A 557 -8.16 -13.33 -12.73
C LEU A 557 -9.31 -14.15 -12.14
N SER A 558 -9.24 -14.46 -10.85
CA SER A 558 -10.25 -15.25 -10.13
C SER A 558 -10.55 -14.56 -8.80
N VAL A 559 -11.81 -14.17 -8.62
CA VAL A 559 -12.32 -13.64 -7.34
C VAL A 559 -13.18 -14.71 -6.69
N ARG A 560 -12.95 -14.98 -5.41
CA ARG A 560 -13.67 -15.99 -4.62
C ARG A 560 -14.40 -15.36 -3.45
N GLU A 561 -15.49 -15.99 -3.03
CA GLU A 561 -16.22 -15.66 -1.80
C GLU A 561 -16.65 -14.19 -1.75
N ILE A 562 -17.10 -13.66 -2.90
CA ILE A 562 -17.62 -12.28 -2.97
C ILE A 562 -18.85 -12.20 -2.08
N LEU A 563 -18.81 -11.33 -1.08
CA LEU A 563 -19.95 -11.05 -0.21
C LEU A 563 -20.13 -9.54 -0.06
N LEU A 564 -21.35 -9.10 -0.35
CA LEU A 564 -21.83 -7.73 -0.24
C LEU A 564 -23.02 -7.72 0.74
N ALA A 565 -22.76 -7.32 1.99
CA ALA A 565 -23.70 -7.49 3.10
C ALA A 565 -24.01 -6.19 3.85
N GLU A 566 -25.28 -6.03 4.24
CA GLU A 566 -25.78 -4.90 5.02
C GLU A 566 -26.15 -5.36 6.42
N GLY A 567 -25.29 -5.04 7.40
CA GLY A 567 -25.43 -5.50 8.78
C GLY A 567 -25.38 -7.02 8.90
N LYS A 568 -26.55 -7.65 9.04
CA LYS A 568 -26.72 -9.12 9.09
C LYS A 568 -27.31 -9.71 7.80
N THR A 569 -27.64 -8.88 6.81
CA THR A 569 -28.33 -9.27 5.57
C THR A 569 -27.36 -9.35 4.39
N SER A 570 -27.21 -10.52 3.78
CA SER A 570 -26.55 -10.62 2.47
C SER A 570 -27.44 -10.01 1.38
N LEU A 571 -26.91 -9.05 0.61
CA LEU A 571 -27.60 -8.46 -0.55
C LEU A 571 -27.18 -9.16 -1.84
N VAL A 572 -25.87 -9.35 -2.03
CA VAL A 572 -25.29 -10.11 -3.14
C VAL A 572 -24.16 -10.99 -2.61
N SER A 573 -24.10 -12.24 -3.05
CA SER A 573 -22.95 -13.11 -2.83
C SER A 573 -22.64 -13.91 -4.09
N VAL A 574 -21.38 -14.00 -4.51
CA VAL A 574 -20.96 -14.80 -5.66
C VAL A 574 -19.83 -15.73 -5.22
N GLN A 575 -20.01 -17.04 -5.41
CA GLN A 575 -19.02 -18.02 -4.95
C GLN A 575 -17.67 -17.83 -5.65
N ARG A 576 -17.70 -17.59 -6.97
CA ARG A 576 -16.52 -17.29 -7.78
C ARG A 576 -16.88 -16.48 -9.02
N VAL A 577 -16.02 -15.52 -9.37
CA VAL A 577 -15.99 -14.85 -10.67
C VAL A 577 -14.63 -15.11 -11.29
N ASP A 578 -14.61 -15.79 -12.44
CA ASP A 578 -13.41 -15.96 -13.25
C ASP A 578 -13.46 -15.01 -14.46
N VAL A 579 -12.36 -14.32 -14.74
CA VAL A 579 -12.14 -13.53 -15.96
C VAL A 579 -10.85 -14.02 -16.62
N THR A 580 -10.87 -14.29 -17.92
CA THR A 580 -9.71 -14.82 -18.66
C THR A 580 -9.45 -14.04 -19.93
N GLY A 581 -8.17 -13.88 -20.28
CA GLY A 581 -7.75 -13.09 -21.43
C GLY A 581 -8.14 -11.63 -21.30
N MET A 582 -7.89 -11.03 -20.12
CA MET A 582 -8.14 -9.62 -19.86
C MET A 582 -7.05 -8.75 -20.48
N ASP A 583 -7.44 -7.66 -21.12
CA ASP A 583 -6.58 -6.62 -21.68
C ASP A 583 -7.20 -5.25 -21.36
N ILE A 584 -6.43 -4.38 -20.70
CA ILE A 584 -6.86 -3.04 -20.30
C ILE A 584 -5.83 -2.04 -20.83
N ASP A 585 -6.28 -1.17 -21.73
CA ASP A 585 -5.53 0.00 -22.16
C ASP A 585 -6.06 1.21 -21.39
N VAL A 586 -5.21 1.75 -20.49
CA VAL A 586 -5.56 2.87 -19.63
C VAL A 586 -5.57 4.20 -20.38
N ALA A 587 -4.75 4.34 -21.43
CA ALA A 587 -4.68 5.54 -22.24
C ALA A 587 -5.86 5.62 -23.24
N ALA A 588 -6.22 4.49 -23.86
CA ALA A 588 -7.37 4.40 -24.76
C ALA A 588 -8.72 4.18 -24.03
N GLN A 589 -8.72 4.12 -22.70
CA GLN A 589 -9.87 3.83 -21.83
C GLN A 589 -10.68 2.63 -22.34
N SER A 590 -10.01 1.49 -22.54
CA SER A 590 -10.66 0.28 -23.04
C SER A 590 -10.32 -0.96 -22.20
N PHE A 591 -11.35 -1.76 -21.95
CA PHE A 591 -11.32 -3.05 -21.29
C PHE A 591 -11.78 -4.12 -22.29
N LYS A 592 -11.03 -5.21 -22.39
CA LYS A 592 -11.38 -6.40 -23.16
C LYS A 592 -11.23 -7.64 -22.28
N ALA A 593 -12.10 -8.64 -22.45
CA ALA A 593 -11.93 -9.96 -21.87
C ALA A 593 -12.41 -11.07 -22.82
N ALA A 594 -11.65 -12.15 -22.95
CA ALA A 594 -12.06 -13.30 -23.77
C ALA A 594 -13.25 -14.05 -23.16
N LYS A 595 -13.30 -14.17 -21.82
CA LYS A 595 -14.44 -14.77 -21.10
C LYS A 595 -14.58 -14.18 -19.69
N MET A 596 -15.84 -14.04 -19.26
CA MET A 596 -16.25 -13.82 -17.88
C MET A 596 -17.22 -14.92 -17.44
N GLN A 597 -17.01 -15.50 -16.26
CA GLN A 597 -17.88 -16.55 -15.71
C GLN A 597 -18.25 -16.26 -14.24
N LEU A 598 -19.55 -16.13 -13.98
CA LEU A 598 -20.14 -15.97 -12.65
C LEU A 598 -20.67 -17.33 -12.18
N ASN A 599 -20.13 -17.85 -11.08
CA ASN A 599 -20.52 -19.14 -10.51
C ASN A 599 -21.27 -18.95 -9.19
N GLN A 600 -22.49 -19.51 -9.14
CA GLN A 600 -23.47 -19.36 -8.07
C GLN A 600 -23.67 -17.91 -7.56
N PRO A 601 -23.96 -16.93 -8.43
CA PRO A 601 -24.38 -15.61 -7.97
C PRO A 601 -25.76 -15.70 -7.31
N LYS A 602 -25.86 -15.22 -6.07
CA LYS A 602 -27.10 -15.11 -5.30
C LYS A 602 -27.36 -13.65 -5.01
N ALA A 603 -28.56 -13.16 -5.31
CA ALA A 603 -28.95 -11.78 -5.06
C ALA A 603 -30.31 -11.69 -4.34
N ARG A 604 -30.51 -10.59 -3.62
CA ARG A 604 -31.81 -10.19 -3.09
C ARG A 604 -32.20 -8.83 -3.66
N VAL A 605 -33.30 -8.83 -4.39
CA VAL A 605 -33.98 -7.62 -4.87
C VAL A 605 -35.22 -7.43 -4.02
N TYR A 606 -35.42 -6.23 -3.49
CA TYR A 606 -36.67 -5.92 -2.80
C TYR A 606 -37.12 -4.48 -3.05
N ARG A 607 -38.45 -4.32 -2.99
CA ARG A 607 -39.13 -3.04 -3.02
C ARG A 607 -39.86 -2.83 -1.70
N ASP A 608 -39.63 -1.70 -1.04
CA ASP A 608 -40.24 -1.39 0.25
C ASP A 608 -41.67 -0.85 0.12
N ALA A 609 -42.36 -0.70 1.26
CA ALA A 609 -43.73 -0.18 1.31
C ALA A 609 -43.82 1.30 0.87
N ASP A 610 -42.72 2.05 0.95
CA ASP A 610 -42.59 3.41 0.42
C ASP A 610 -42.45 3.39 -1.13
N LYS A 611 -42.58 2.21 -1.76
CA LYS A 611 -42.48 1.93 -3.19
C LYS A 611 -41.09 2.16 -3.78
N ARG A 612 -40.04 2.20 -2.94
CA ARG A 612 -38.64 2.38 -3.35
C ARG A 612 -37.92 1.05 -3.49
N TRP A 613 -36.93 1.00 -4.37
CA TRP A 613 -36.03 -0.15 -4.48
C TRP A 613 -34.88 -0.07 -3.50
N MET A 614 -34.37 -1.23 -3.08
CA MET A 614 -33.25 -1.36 -2.13
C MET A 614 -31.96 -0.61 -2.52
N TYR A 615 -31.78 -0.26 -3.80
CA TYR A 615 -30.64 0.51 -4.31
C TYR A 615 -30.84 2.04 -4.29
N GLU A 616 -32.07 2.55 -4.31
CA GLU A 616 -32.34 4.00 -4.42
C GLU A 616 -31.86 4.74 -3.16
N ARG A 617 -32.05 4.10 -2.01
CA ARG A 617 -31.57 4.54 -0.69
C ARG A 617 -30.03 4.60 -0.57
N ARG A 618 -29.29 4.04 -1.55
CA ARG A 618 -27.83 4.09 -1.66
C ARG A 618 -27.35 5.14 -2.67
N MET A 619 -28.07 5.33 -3.78
CA MET A 619 -27.70 6.34 -4.79
C MET A 619 -28.01 7.77 -4.31
N ALA A 620 -29.07 7.96 -3.52
CA ALA A 620 -29.42 9.28 -2.96
C ALA A 620 -28.32 9.91 -2.06
N SER A 621 -27.43 9.10 -1.47
CA SER A 621 -26.28 9.60 -0.68
C SER A 621 -25.09 10.08 -1.53
N HIS A 622 -25.12 9.92 -2.85
CA HIS A 622 -24.05 10.34 -3.76
C HIS A 622 -24.43 11.58 -4.61
N GLY A 623 -24.68 12.70 -3.93
CA GLY A 623 -24.40 14.03 -4.49
C GLY A 623 -25.34 14.61 -5.55
N LEU A 624 -26.60 14.15 -5.66
CA LEU A 624 -27.61 14.76 -6.55
C LEU A 624 -28.96 15.04 -5.85
N GLY A 625 -28.95 15.29 -4.53
CA GLY A 625 -30.05 15.96 -3.85
C GLY A 625 -29.93 17.48 -4.02
N PRO A 626 -31.02 18.23 -4.31
CA PRO A 626 -30.96 19.68 -4.40
C PRO A 626 -30.59 20.28 -3.03
N GLN A 627 -29.50 21.05 -2.98
CA GLN A 627 -29.10 21.77 -1.78
C GLN A 627 -30.10 22.90 -1.50
N SER A 628 -30.96 22.72 -0.50
CA SER A 628 -31.77 23.81 0.04
C SER A 628 -30.87 24.71 0.88
N GLY A 629 -30.26 25.71 0.24
CA GLY A 629 -29.36 26.66 0.87
C GLY A 629 -29.07 27.86 -0.02
N ALA A 630 -29.78 28.96 0.24
CA ALA A 630 -29.59 30.34 -0.25
C ALA A 630 -29.12 30.52 -1.72
N ALA A 631 -30.01 31.05 -2.56
CA ALA A 631 -29.64 31.49 -3.90
C ALA A 631 -28.73 32.74 -3.87
N PRO A 632 -27.64 32.77 -4.64
CA PRO A 632 -27.02 33.99 -5.15
C PRO A 632 -27.52 34.30 -6.57
N ASP A 633 -27.68 35.59 -6.90
CA ASP A 633 -28.36 35.99 -8.13
C ASP A 633 -27.61 35.68 -9.44
N ASN A 634 -28.36 35.03 -10.32
CA ASN A 634 -28.36 35.12 -11.78
C ASN A 634 -27.09 35.69 -12.47
N LYS A 635 -26.25 34.80 -13.01
CA LYS A 635 -25.48 35.11 -14.23
C LYS A 635 -25.37 33.89 -15.14
N THR A 636 -25.64 34.09 -16.42
CA THR A 636 -25.80 33.02 -17.41
C THR A 636 -24.46 32.41 -17.81
N THR A 637 -24.09 31.29 -17.18
CA THR A 637 -23.17 30.31 -17.76
C THR A 637 -23.87 28.96 -17.84
N THR A 638 -24.11 28.48 -19.07
CA THR A 638 -24.64 27.13 -19.29
C THR A 638 -23.70 26.13 -18.62
N PRO A 639 -24.19 25.24 -17.75
CA PRO A 639 -23.31 24.24 -17.13
C PRO A 639 -22.88 23.24 -18.19
N THR A 640 -21.68 23.43 -18.72
CA THR A 640 -20.99 22.42 -19.54
C THR A 640 -20.76 21.19 -18.68
N ALA A 641 -21.71 20.25 -18.73
CA ALA A 641 -21.63 18.98 -18.02
C ALA A 641 -20.29 18.32 -18.36
N PRO A 642 -19.46 17.93 -17.38
CA PRO A 642 -18.14 17.39 -17.65
C PRO A 642 -18.31 16.08 -18.42
N THR A 643 -17.94 16.10 -19.71
CA THR A 643 -17.97 14.93 -20.59
C THR A 643 -16.84 13.98 -20.20
N THR A 644 -17.01 13.29 -19.07
CA THR A 644 -16.16 12.19 -18.65
C THR A 644 -16.26 11.10 -19.72
N SER A 645 -15.21 10.92 -20.51
CA SER A 645 -15.17 9.91 -21.56
C SER A 645 -15.31 8.53 -20.92
N ALA A 646 -16.34 7.79 -21.33
CA ALA A 646 -16.64 6.49 -20.76
C ALA A 646 -15.76 5.38 -21.36
N TRP A 647 -15.60 4.32 -20.59
CA TRP A 647 -14.78 3.18 -20.96
C TRP A 647 -15.46 2.29 -22.00
N ARG A 648 -14.71 1.88 -23.02
CA ARG A 648 -15.14 0.78 -23.91
C ARG A 648 -14.97 -0.54 -23.18
N VAL A 649 -16.03 -1.33 -23.05
CA VAL A 649 -16.00 -2.68 -22.47
C VAL A 649 -16.40 -3.69 -23.54
N ALA A 650 -15.54 -4.66 -23.83
CA ALA A 650 -15.83 -5.75 -24.76
C ALA A 650 -15.55 -7.12 -24.09
N ILE A 651 -16.55 -8.01 -24.03
CA ILE A 651 -16.39 -9.36 -23.47
C ILE A 651 -16.95 -10.39 -24.45
N SER A 652 -16.09 -11.27 -24.97
CA SER A 652 -16.48 -12.20 -26.05
C SER A 652 -17.47 -13.27 -25.58
N ASP A 653 -17.35 -13.75 -24.34
CA ASP A 653 -18.29 -14.69 -23.71
C ASP A 653 -18.57 -14.28 -22.26
N VAL A 654 -19.84 -14.04 -21.92
CA VAL A 654 -20.30 -13.82 -20.55
C VAL A 654 -21.19 -15.00 -20.16
N SER A 655 -20.82 -15.72 -19.11
CA SER A 655 -21.52 -16.93 -18.66
C SER A 655 -21.88 -16.87 -17.18
N LEU A 656 -23.05 -17.40 -16.84
CA LEU A 656 -23.60 -17.47 -15.50
C LEU A 656 -24.09 -18.90 -15.26
N ASP A 657 -23.63 -19.52 -14.17
CA ASP A 657 -23.98 -20.91 -13.84
C ASP A 657 -24.42 -21.06 -12.38
N GLY A 658 -25.63 -21.61 -12.17
CA GLY A 658 -26.18 -21.94 -10.86
C GLY A 658 -26.67 -20.73 -10.05
N GLY A 659 -27.10 -19.65 -10.71
CA GLY A 659 -27.56 -18.44 -10.04
C GLY A 659 -28.91 -18.58 -9.32
N ALA A 660 -29.15 -17.69 -8.35
CA ALA A 660 -30.42 -17.56 -7.65
C ALA A 660 -30.77 -16.10 -7.34
N LEU A 661 -32.06 -15.77 -7.35
CA LEU A 661 -32.60 -14.45 -7.05
C LEU A 661 -33.77 -14.60 -6.08
N SER A 662 -33.69 -13.96 -4.91
CA SER A 662 -34.87 -13.74 -4.06
C SER A 662 -35.46 -12.36 -4.40
N PHE A 663 -36.74 -12.33 -4.77
CA PHE A 663 -37.48 -11.11 -5.08
C PHE A 663 -38.62 -10.92 -4.08
N SER A 664 -38.76 -9.70 -3.54
CA SER A 664 -39.78 -9.35 -2.54
C SER A 664 -40.33 -7.95 -2.81
N ASP A 665 -41.57 -7.84 -3.28
CA ASP A 665 -42.24 -6.55 -3.52
C ASP A 665 -43.32 -6.30 -2.47
N LYS A 666 -43.20 -5.17 -1.77
CA LYS A 666 -44.10 -4.75 -0.68
C LYS A 666 -44.80 -3.42 -0.98
N ALA A 667 -44.76 -2.96 -2.23
CA ALA A 667 -45.38 -1.71 -2.67
C ALA A 667 -46.90 -1.81 -2.91
N GLY A 668 -47.45 -3.03 -2.94
CA GLY A 668 -48.88 -3.33 -3.10
C GLY A 668 -49.56 -3.80 -1.81
N ALA A 669 -50.89 -3.87 -1.80
CA ALA A 669 -51.70 -4.22 -0.62
C ALA A 669 -51.51 -5.67 -0.12
N LYS A 670 -50.91 -6.54 -0.95
CA LYS A 670 -50.45 -7.89 -0.58
C LYS A 670 -49.01 -8.04 -1.10
N PRO A 671 -48.05 -8.53 -0.29
CA PRO A 671 -46.67 -8.68 -0.74
C PRO A 671 -46.55 -9.81 -1.78
N VAL A 672 -45.58 -9.67 -2.69
CA VAL A 672 -45.19 -10.69 -3.67
C VAL A 672 -43.79 -11.17 -3.35
N ASP A 673 -43.65 -12.46 -3.04
CA ASP A 673 -42.37 -13.13 -2.84
C ASP A 673 -42.22 -14.29 -3.85
N PHE A 674 -41.12 -14.29 -4.61
CA PHE A 674 -40.73 -15.42 -5.47
C PHE A 674 -39.22 -15.64 -5.48
N GLU A 675 -38.82 -16.89 -5.68
CA GLU A 675 -37.43 -17.30 -5.80
C GLU A 675 -37.16 -17.82 -7.21
N VAL A 676 -36.20 -17.20 -7.89
CA VAL A 676 -35.63 -17.72 -9.13
C VAL A 676 -34.42 -18.57 -8.77
N MET A 677 -34.36 -19.81 -9.27
CA MET A 677 -33.33 -20.79 -8.95
C MET A 677 -32.75 -21.44 -10.21
N GLY A 678 -31.56 -22.01 -10.06
CA GLY A 678 -30.90 -22.79 -11.11
C GLY A 678 -30.57 -21.97 -12.36
N VAL A 679 -30.45 -20.64 -12.25
CA VAL A 679 -30.25 -19.75 -13.39
C VAL A 679 -28.96 -20.12 -14.10
N LYS A 680 -29.06 -20.41 -15.40
CA LYS A 680 -27.93 -20.53 -16.31
C LYS A 680 -28.15 -19.57 -17.47
N ALA A 681 -27.14 -18.77 -17.81
CA ALA A 681 -27.22 -17.85 -18.93
C ALA A 681 -25.86 -17.74 -19.64
N GLN A 682 -25.90 -17.52 -20.95
CA GLN A 682 -24.72 -17.23 -21.77
C GLN A 682 -25.07 -16.14 -22.78
N LEU A 683 -24.27 -15.08 -22.78
CA LEU A 683 -24.36 -13.93 -23.68
C LEU A 683 -23.02 -13.80 -24.43
N GLN A 684 -23.07 -13.77 -25.76
CA GLN A 684 -21.88 -13.70 -26.61
C GLN A 684 -21.69 -12.31 -27.22
N GLY A 685 -20.45 -11.83 -27.24
CA GLY A 685 -20.06 -10.56 -27.88
C GLY A 685 -20.55 -9.30 -27.16
N LEU A 686 -20.60 -9.30 -25.82
CA LEU A 686 -21.01 -8.14 -25.04
C LEU A 686 -20.12 -6.93 -25.38
N LEU A 687 -20.74 -5.85 -25.87
CA LEU A 687 -20.08 -4.58 -26.17
C LEU A 687 -20.83 -3.42 -25.51
N LEU A 688 -20.12 -2.68 -24.65
CA LEU A 688 -20.57 -1.42 -24.08
C LEU A 688 -19.62 -0.32 -24.57
N ASP A 689 -20.15 0.58 -25.40
CA ASP A 689 -19.49 1.80 -25.87
C ASP A 689 -20.61 2.81 -26.15
N ASP A 690 -20.71 3.85 -25.31
CA ASP A 690 -21.83 4.80 -25.27
C ASP A 690 -21.68 5.96 -26.27
N ARG A 691 -20.46 6.15 -26.78
CA ARG A 691 -20.07 7.21 -27.71
C ARG A 691 -20.95 7.23 -28.95
N PRO A 692 -21.33 8.42 -29.47
CA PRO A 692 -22.23 8.53 -30.63
C PRO A 692 -21.80 7.69 -31.84
N SER A 693 -20.50 7.67 -32.15
CA SER A 693 -19.91 6.88 -33.25
C SER A 693 -19.87 5.37 -33.01
N ALA A 694 -19.96 4.91 -31.76
CA ALA A 694 -19.89 3.50 -31.38
C ALA A 694 -21.27 2.85 -31.18
N ARG A 695 -22.35 3.64 -31.02
CA ARG A 695 -23.72 3.12 -30.87
C ARG A 695 -24.15 2.19 -32.01
N ALA A 696 -23.72 2.47 -33.24
CA ALA A 696 -23.95 1.59 -34.40
C ALA A 696 -23.29 0.19 -34.27
N HIS A 697 -22.25 0.06 -33.45
CA HIS A 697 -21.60 -1.21 -33.14
C HIS A 697 -22.26 -1.90 -31.93
N ALA A 698 -22.70 -1.15 -30.92
CA ALA A 698 -23.49 -1.65 -29.78
C ALA A 698 -24.94 -2.06 -30.15
N ALA A 699 -25.38 -1.74 -31.37
CA ALA A 699 -26.64 -2.18 -31.96
C ALA A 699 -26.63 -3.64 -32.47
N LYS A 700 -25.46 -4.29 -32.55
CA LYS A 700 -25.35 -5.68 -33.04
C LYS A 700 -26.07 -6.65 -32.10
N PRO A 701 -26.97 -7.53 -32.60
CA PRO A 701 -27.66 -8.49 -31.74
C PRO A 701 -26.69 -9.54 -31.15
N MET A 702 -26.49 -9.48 -29.84
CA MET A 702 -25.66 -10.40 -29.06
C MET A 702 -26.44 -11.70 -28.80
N PRO A 703 -25.96 -12.89 -29.21
CA PRO A 703 -26.63 -14.15 -28.93
C PRO A 703 -26.80 -14.38 -27.43
N LEU A 704 -28.03 -14.66 -27.00
CA LEU A 704 -28.40 -14.91 -25.62
C LEU A 704 -29.11 -16.26 -25.51
N SER A 705 -28.61 -17.11 -24.61
CA SER A 705 -29.36 -18.25 -24.10
C SER A 705 -29.52 -18.14 -22.59
N ALA A 706 -30.70 -18.48 -22.08
CA ALA A 706 -30.98 -18.49 -20.65
C ALA A 706 -31.96 -19.61 -20.30
N SER A 707 -31.78 -20.18 -19.10
CA SER A 707 -32.73 -21.08 -18.48
C SER A 707 -32.80 -20.83 -16.98
N LEU A 708 -34.00 -20.93 -16.42
CA LEU A 708 -34.27 -20.70 -15.00
C LEU A 708 -35.50 -21.48 -14.52
N GLN A 709 -35.59 -21.66 -13.22
CA GLN A 709 -36.76 -22.17 -12.52
C GLN A 709 -37.32 -21.06 -11.63
N LEU A 710 -38.64 -20.89 -11.58
CA LEU A 710 -39.32 -19.89 -10.75
C LEU A 710 -40.27 -20.58 -9.78
N ALA A 711 -39.98 -20.45 -8.48
CA ALA A 711 -40.78 -20.95 -7.38
C ALA A 711 -41.45 -19.80 -6.62
N SER A 712 -42.62 -20.05 -6.02
CA SER A 712 -43.23 -19.14 -5.04
C SER A 712 -43.94 -19.96 -3.95
N GLY A 713 -43.63 -19.65 -2.70
CA GLY A 713 -44.16 -20.35 -1.53
C GLY A 713 -43.93 -21.87 -1.58
N ARG A 714 -45.02 -22.65 -1.65
CA ARG A 714 -45.02 -24.12 -1.72
C ARG A 714 -45.42 -24.66 -3.10
N LEU A 715 -45.54 -23.79 -4.11
CA LEU A 715 -45.94 -24.19 -5.46
C LEU A 715 -44.78 -24.90 -6.18
N ALA A 716 -45.12 -25.81 -7.09
CA ALA A 716 -44.12 -26.45 -7.95
C ALA A 716 -43.43 -25.39 -8.84
N PRO A 717 -42.10 -25.47 -9.06
CA PRO A 717 -41.39 -24.45 -9.82
C PRO A 717 -41.73 -24.54 -11.31
N GLY A 718 -42.14 -23.42 -11.89
CA GLY A 718 -42.28 -23.28 -13.35
C GLY A 718 -40.90 -23.17 -14.00
N LYS A 719 -40.77 -23.63 -15.25
CA LYS A 719 -39.51 -23.58 -16.02
C LYS A 719 -39.60 -22.57 -17.15
N LEU A 720 -38.53 -21.80 -17.33
CA LEU A 720 -38.35 -20.88 -18.47
C LEU A 720 -37.06 -21.24 -19.21
N GLU A 721 -37.14 -21.35 -20.54
CA GLU A 721 -36.01 -21.36 -21.45
C GLU A 721 -36.17 -20.26 -22.51
N LEU A 722 -35.09 -19.52 -22.78
CA LEU A 722 -35.02 -18.47 -23.78
C LEU A 722 -33.77 -18.71 -24.66
N LYS A 723 -33.95 -18.68 -25.98
CA LYS A 723 -32.86 -18.72 -26.97
C LYS A 723 -33.09 -17.65 -28.02
N GLY A 724 -32.20 -16.67 -28.12
CA GLY A 724 -32.45 -15.47 -28.93
C GLY A 724 -31.24 -14.55 -29.03
N SER A 725 -31.50 -13.26 -29.20
CA SER A 725 -30.49 -12.20 -29.21
C SER A 725 -30.97 -10.92 -28.53
N LEU A 726 -30.00 -10.17 -28.01
CA LEU A 726 -30.17 -8.93 -27.25
C LEU A 726 -29.40 -7.79 -27.93
N GLY A 727 -30.03 -6.63 -28.12
CA GLY A 727 -29.36 -5.37 -28.45
C GLY A 727 -29.53 -4.37 -27.30
N LEU A 728 -28.54 -3.50 -27.09
CA LEU A 728 -28.55 -2.51 -26.00
C LEU A 728 -28.71 -1.06 -26.47
N ALA A 729 -28.44 -0.77 -27.75
CA ALA A 729 -28.60 0.57 -28.34
C ALA A 729 -29.28 0.49 -29.73
N PRO A 730 -30.63 0.56 -29.82
CA PRO A 730 -31.61 0.63 -28.74
C PRO A 730 -31.74 -0.71 -27.98
N MET A 731 -32.38 -0.66 -26.81
CA MET A 731 -32.65 -1.87 -26.03
C MET A 731 -33.74 -2.71 -26.71
N GLN A 732 -33.38 -3.92 -27.17
CA GLN A 732 -34.28 -4.81 -27.90
C GLN A 732 -33.92 -6.28 -27.64
N ALA A 733 -34.91 -7.17 -27.62
CA ALA A 733 -34.73 -8.59 -27.37
C ALA A 733 -35.67 -9.41 -28.27
N GLN A 734 -35.15 -10.45 -28.92
CA GLN A 734 -35.94 -11.34 -29.78
C GLN A 734 -35.48 -12.79 -29.64
N GLY A 735 -36.39 -13.76 -29.70
CA GLY A 735 -36.02 -15.16 -29.56
C GLY A 735 -37.18 -16.14 -29.48
N GLN A 736 -36.82 -17.42 -29.34
CA GLN A 736 -37.73 -18.48 -28.94
C GLN A 736 -37.84 -18.52 -27.41
N LEU A 737 -39.06 -18.45 -26.89
CA LEU A 737 -39.39 -18.56 -25.48
C LEU A 737 -40.20 -19.84 -25.24
N VAL A 738 -39.80 -20.61 -24.23
CA VAL A 738 -40.54 -21.77 -23.73
C VAL A 738 -40.81 -21.58 -22.24
N LEU A 739 -42.08 -21.43 -21.88
CA LEU A 739 -42.57 -21.46 -20.51
C LEU A 739 -43.28 -22.79 -20.27
N GLN A 740 -43.03 -23.41 -19.12
CA GLN A 740 -43.67 -24.66 -18.70
C GLN A 740 -44.21 -24.48 -17.28
N ARG A 741 -45.53 -24.58 -17.12
CA ARG A 741 -46.26 -24.56 -15.85
C ARG A 741 -45.87 -23.41 -14.90
N LEU A 742 -45.90 -22.17 -15.42
CA LEU A 742 -45.71 -20.96 -14.64
C LEU A 742 -46.97 -20.69 -13.78
N PRO A 743 -46.90 -20.71 -12.44
CA PRO A 743 -48.09 -20.55 -11.59
C PRO A 743 -48.56 -19.09 -11.55
N LEU A 744 -49.60 -18.74 -12.31
CA LEU A 744 -50.09 -17.35 -12.41
C LEU A 744 -50.66 -16.83 -11.08
N GLN A 745 -51.19 -17.72 -10.23
CA GLN A 745 -51.68 -17.38 -8.90
C GLN A 745 -50.62 -16.71 -7.99
N ALA A 746 -49.32 -16.97 -8.24
CA ALA A 746 -48.23 -16.30 -7.53
C ALA A 746 -48.14 -14.79 -7.85
N PHE A 747 -48.58 -14.38 -9.04
CA PHE A 747 -48.53 -13.00 -9.54
C PHE A 747 -49.85 -12.25 -9.34
N LYS A 748 -50.84 -12.88 -8.67
CA LYS A 748 -52.18 -12.32 -8.40
C LYS A 748 -52.15 -10.88 -7.83
N PRO A 749 -51.23 -10.44 -6.96
CA PRO A 749 -51.21 -9.06 -6.49
C PRO A 749 -50.88 -8.00 -7.57
N TYR A 750 -50.44 -8.39 -8.77
CA TYR A 750 -50.18 -7.45 -9.89
C TYR A 750 -51.38 -7.26 -10.84
N PHE A 751 -52.33 -8.21 -10.88
CA PHE A 751 -53.48 -8.16 -11.81
C PHE A 751 -54.84 -8.42 -11.15
N GLY A 752 -54.88 -9.02 -9.96
CA GLY A 752 -56.12 -9.39 -9.26
C GLY A 752 -56.99 -8.19 -8.89
N ASP A 753 -56.40 -7.01 -8.71
CA ASP A 753 -57.17 -5.78 -8.52
C ASP A 753 -57.96 -5.36 -9.77
N GLN A 754 -57.63 -5.88 -10.96
CA GLN A 754 -58.39 -5.68 -12.20
C GLN A 754 -59.47 -6.77 -12.41
N LEU A 755 -59.47 -7.83 -11.61
CA LEU A 755 -60.42 -8.94 -11.68
C LEU A 755 -61.54 -8.79 -10.62
N ASN A 756 -62.73 -9.24 -10.97
CA ASN A 756 -63.84 -9.46 -10.03
C ASN A 756 -63.94 -10.94 -9.56
N VAL A 757 -62.85 -11.69 -9.71
CA VAL A 757 -62.76 -13.11 -9.33
C VAL A 757 -61.53 -13.38 -8.47
N ASP A 758 -61.66 -14.31 -7.53
CA ASP A 758 -60.53 -14.81 -6.76
C ASP A 758 -59.88 -15.98 -7.52
N LEU A 759 -58.76 -15.71 -8.20
CA LEU A 759 -57.95 -16.75 -8.82
C LEU A 759 -57.29 -17.61 -7.72
N LEU A 760 -57.62 -18.90 -7.71
CA LEU A 760 -57.06 -19.92 -6.80
C LEU A 760 -55.82 -20.58 -7.41
N ARG A 761 -55.91 -20.98 -8.70
CA ARG A 761 -54.84 -21.64 -9.44
C ARG A 761 -54.97 -21.38 -10.94
N ALA A 762 -53.84 -21.26 -11.64
CA ALA A 762 -53.71 -21.44 -13.08
C ALA A 762 -52.22 -21.64 -13.44
N ASP A 763 -51.87 -22.80 -13.99
CA ASP A 763 -50.51 -23.12 -14.42
C ASP A 763 -50.37 -22.78 -15.93
N ALA A 764 -49.58 -21.77 -16.30
CA ALA A 764 -49.46 -21.30 -17.68
C ALA A 764 -48.21 -21.85 -18.39
N SER A 765 -48.40 -22.34 -19.60
CA SER A 765 -47.36 -22.85 -20.50
C SER A 765 -47.39 -22.07 -21.83
N PHE A 766 -46.24 -21.78 -22.42
CA PHE A 766 -46.12 -21.05 -23.69
C PHE A 766 -44.96 -21.60 -24.52
N ARG A 767 -45.14 -21.69 -25.85
CA ARG A 767 -44.08 -22.01 -26.79
C ARG A 767 -44.22 -21.12 -28.02
N GLY A 768 -43.28 -20.21 -28.23
CA GLY A 768 -43.35 -19.30 -29.36
C GLY A 768 -42.15 -18.41 -29.55
N ARG A 769 -42.30 -17.49 -30.51
CA ARG A 769 -41.37 -16.39 -30.74
C ARG A 769 -41.84 -15.16 -29.98
N ILE A 770 -40.89 -14.45 -29.39
CA ILE A 770 -41.06 -13.10 -28.85
C ILE A 770 -40.13 -12.13 -29.59
N ALA A 771 -40.59 -10.90 -29.79
CA ALA A 771 -39.77 -9.77 -30.17
C ALA A 771 -40.23 -8.54 -29.38
N TRP A 772 -39.30 -7.82 -28.78
CA TRP A 772 -39.56 -6.66 -27.94
C TRP A 772 -38.51 -5.60 -28.19
N ARG A 773 -38.93 -4.33 -28.22
CA ARG A 773 -38.04 -3.18 -28.47
C ARG A 773 -38.52 -1.96 -27.71
N GLN A 774 -37.62 -1.33 -26.95
CA GLN A 774 -37.86 0.00 -26.42
C GLN A 774 -37.76 1.03 -27.55
N THR A 775 -38.82 1.83 -27.72
CA THR A 775 -38.80 3.02 -28.58
C THR A 775 -38.98 4.29 -27.73
N PRO A 776 -38.67 5.49 -28.27
CA PRO A 776 -38.96 6.75 -27.58
C PRO A 776 -40.46 6.99 -27.31
N ALA A 777 -41.36 6.40 -28.13
CA ALA A 777 -42.81 6.48 -27.94
C ALA A 777 -43.33 5.47 -26.90
N GLY A 778 -42.54 4.46 -26.53
CA GLY A 778 -42.92 3.39 -25.61
C GLY A 778 -42.39 2.01 -26.02
N PRO A 779 -42.69 0.96 -25.25
CA PRO A 779 -42.30 -0.41 -25.58
C PRO A 779 -43.17 -0.98 -26.71
N GLN A 780 -42.54 -1.45 -27.78
CA GLN A 780 -43.19 -2.22 -28.84
C GLN A 780 -42.94 -3.71 -28.60
N ALA A 781 -43.96 -4.57 -28.73
CA ALA A 781 -43.84 -6.00 -28.51
C ALA A 781 -44.66 -6.82 -29.52
N GLN A 782 -44.12 -7.96 -29.93
CA GLN A 782 -44.77 -8.96 -30.75
C GLN A 782 -44.55 -10.34 -30.13
N LEU A 783 -45.62 -11.13 -30.03
CA LEU A 783 -45.60 -12.49 -29.49
C LEU A 783 -46.37 -13.39 -30.46
N ALA A 784 -45.79 -14.53 -30.85
CA ALA A 784 -46.40 -15.46 -31.80
C ALA A 784 -46.09 -16.92 -31.43
N GLY A 785 -47.10 -17.71 -31.09
CA GLY A 785 -46.93 -19.13 -30.72
C GLY A 785 -48.16 -19.75 -30.07
N ASP A 786 -47.95 -20.82 -29.32
CA ASP A 786 -49.02 -21.58 -28.66
C ASP A 786 -49.01 -21.33 -27.14
N VAL A 787 -50.16 -21.01 -26.56
CA VAL A 787 -50.39 -20.89 -25.11
C VAL A 787 -51.26 -22.05 -24.65
N ALA A 788 -50.92 -22.62 -23.49
CA ALA A 788 -51.80 -23.51 -22.73
C ALA A 788 -51.97 -22.96 -21.32
N LEU A 789 -53.20 -22.92 -20.83
CA LEU A 789 -53.57 -22.48 -19.49
C LEU A 789 -54.23 -23.66 -18.77
N GLU A 790 -53.44 -24.30 -17.92
CA GLU A 790 -53.70 -25.59 -17.31
C GLU A 790 -54.24 -25.42 -15.87
N GLU A 791 -55.12 -26.31 -15.43
CA GLU A 791 -55.57 -26.44 -14.04
C GLU A 791 -56.13 -25.14 -13.44
N PHE A 792 -56.88 -24.39 -14.24
CA PHE A 792 -57.48 -23.11 -13.87
C PHE A 792 -58.63 -23.30 -12.88
N GLN A 793 -58.64 -22.50 -11.81
CA GLN A 793 -59.70 -22.47 -10.79
C GLN A 793 -59.87 -21.04 -10.25
N ALA A 794 -61.10 -20.51 -10.31
CA ALA A 794 -61.45 -19.20 -9.79
C ALA A 794 -62.83 -19.16 -9.10
N ASN A 795 -62.90 -18.41 -8.00
CA ASN A 795 -64.13 -18.19 -7.22
C ASN A 795 -64.71 -16.79 -7.45
N THR A 796 -65.99 -16.60 -7.09
CA THR A 796 -66.53 -15.27 -6.79
C THR A 796 -65.79 -14.62 -5.60
N LEU A 797 -65.75 -13.28 -5.54
CA LEU A 797 -65.11 -12.55 -4.45
C LEU A 797 -65.90 -12.59 -3.13
N ALA A 798 -67.24 -12.48 -3.19
CA ALA A 798 -68.13 -12.56 -2.05
C ALA A 798 -69.55 -12.99 -2.50
N PRO A 799 -70.15 -14.06 -1.93
CA PRO A 799 -69.49 -15.13 -1.18
C PRO A 799 -68.40 -15.81 -2.01
N SER A 800 -67.47 -16.54 -1.39
CA SER A 800 -66.41 -17.25 -2.13
C SER A 800 -66.88 -18.63 -2.59
N GLU A 801 -67.42 -18.70 -3.80
CA GLU A 801 -67.96 -19.93 -4.40
C GLU A 801 -67.29 -20.23 -5.74
N GLY A 802 -67.22 -21.51 -6.12
CA GLY A 802 -66.66 -21.94 -7.41
C GLY A 802 -67.41 -21.33 -8.59
N LEU A 803 -66.73 -20.50 -9.37
CA LEU A 803 -67.29 -19.72 -10.47
C LEU A 803 -66.86 -20.25 -11.84
N LEU A 804 -65.56 -20.41 -12.06
CA LEU A 804 -64.98 -21.01 -13.28
C LEU A 804 -63.86 -21.99 -12.91
N ALA A 805 -63.83 -23.13 -13.59
CA ALA A 805 -62.67 -24.02 -13.59
C ALA A 805 -62.50 -24.67 -14.96
N TRP A 806 -61.27 -25.02 -15.33
CA TRP A 806 -61.00 -25.92 -16.45
C TRP A 806 -59.64 -26.58 -16.31
N LYS A 807 -59.50 -27.79 -16.87
CA LYS A 807 -58.24 -28.52 -16.86
C LYS A 807 -57.24 -28.00 -17.88
N ALA A 808 -57.70 -27.62 -19.07
CA ALA A 808 -56.85 -27.01 -20.09
C ALA A 808 -57.64 -26.07 -21.03
N LEU A 809 -57.07 -24.89 -21.26
CA LEU A 809 -57.44 -23.99 -22.35
C LEU A 809 -56.20 -23.80 -23.24
N ASN A 810 -56.25 -24.30 -24.47
CA ASN A 810 -55.17 -24.21 -25.45
C ASN A 810 -55.53 -23.18 -26.52
N LEU A 811 -54.66 -22.18 -26.72
CA LEU A 811 -54.74 -21.18 -27.77
C LEU A 811 -53.58 -21.44 -28.75
N ARG A 812 -53.86 -22.06 -29.89
CA ARG A 812 -52.83 -22.35 -30.90
C ARG A 812 -52.70 -21.20 -31.90
N GLY A 813 -51.47 -20.90 -32.28
CA GLY A 813 -51.17 -19.80 -33.20
C GLY A 813 -51.64 -18.43 -32.71
N LEU A 814 -51.63 -18.19 -31.39
CA LEU A 814 -51.83 -16.87 -30.80
C LEU A 814 -50.81 -15.89 -31.37
N ALA A 815 -51.27 -14.77 -31.89
CA ALA A 815 -50.45 -13.62 -32.28
C ALA A 815 -50.91 -12.36 -31.55
N VAL A 816 -49.99 -11.73 -30.81
CA VAL A 816 -50.23 -10.47 -30.10
C VAL A 816 -49.27 -9.41 -30.63
N ALA A 817 -49.80 -8.24 -30.97
CA ALA A 817 -49.02 -7.07 -31.36
C ALA A 817 -49.39 -5.88 -30.47
N LEU A 818 -48.39 -5.38 -29.72
CA LEU A 818 -48.45 -4.18 -28.90
C LEU A 818 -47.57 -3.11 -29.55
N ASP A 819 -48.17 -1.98 -29.90
CA ASP A 819 -47.46 -0.81 -30.42
C ASP A 819 -47.92 0.42 -29.61
N PRO A 820 -47.01 1.28 -29.11
CA PRO A 820 -47.40 2.40 -28.26
C PRO A 820 -48.31 3.43 -28.96
N ALA A 821 -48.40 3.42 -30.29
CA ALA A 821 -49.29 4.30 -31.06
C ALA A 821 -50.65 3.67 -31.42
N GLN A 822 -50.94 2.43 -31.02
CA GLN A 822 -52.16 1.71 -31.43
C GLN A 822 -52.75 0.85 -30.30
N ALA A 823 -54.05 0.52 -30.42
CA ALA A 823 -54.66 -0.50 -29.57
C ALA A 823 -53.97 -1.86 -29.79
N ALA A 824 -53.75 -2.60 -28.70
CA ALA A 824 -53.15 -3.93 -28.76
C ALA A 824 -54.02 -4.89 -29.59
N ARG A 825 -53.41 -5.56 -30.58
CA ARG A 825 -54.09 -6.52 -31.44
C ARG A 825 -53.83 -7.94 -30.94
N VAL A 826 -54.88 -8.76 -30.92
CA VAL A 826 -54.82 -10.18 -30.53
C VAL A 826 -55.57 -11.00 -31.58
N ASP A 827 -54.90 -12.01 -32.12
CA ASP A 827 -55.41 -12.98 -33.09
C ASP A 827 -55.15 -14.39 -32.53
N VAL A 828 -56.10 -15.32 -32.70
CA VAL A 828 -55.97 -16.72 -32.27
C VAL A 828 -56.59 -17.61 -33.36
N ARG A 829 -55.80 -18.53 -33.90
CA ARG A 829 -56.24 -19.43 -34.98
C ARG A 829 -57.19 -20.53 -34.49
N GLU A 830 -56.91 -21.10 -33.33
CA GLU A 830 -57.66 -22.24 -32.78
C GLU A 830 -57.70 -22.14 -31.25
N THR A 831 -58.89 -22.34 -30.67
CA THR A 831 -59.11 -22.37 -29.23
C THR A 831 -59.73 -23.71 -28.84
N VAL A 832 -59.07 -24.45 -27.94
CA VAL A 832 -59.55 -25.75 -27.45
C VAL A 832 -59.63 -25.71 -25.92
N LEU A 833 -60.85 -25.80 -25.39
CA LEU A 833 -61.16 -25.86 -23.96
C LEU A 833 -61.49 -27.31 -23.57
N SER A 834 -61.06 -27.77 -22.40
CA SER A 834 -61.24 -29.17 -21.96
C SER A 834 -61.51 -29.27 -20.45
N ASP A 835 -62.41 -30.20 -20.09
CA ASP A 835 -62.92 -30.46 -18.73
C ASP A 835 -63.28 -29.16 -17.99
N PHE A 836 -64.21 -28.37 -18.53
CA PHE A 836 -64.59 -27.05 -18.00
C PHE A 836 -65.87 -27.08 -17.14
N PHE A 837 -65.94 -26.12 -16.21
CA PHE A 837 -67.08 -25.83 -15.36
C PHE A 837 -67.28 -24.30 -15.28
N ALA A 838 -68.53 -23.84 -15.35
CA ALA A 838 -68.88 -22.44 -15.15
C ALA A 838 -70.24 -22.31 -14.44
N ARG A 839 -70.30 -21.50 -13.38
CA ARG A 839 -71.55 -21.12 -12.67
C ARG A 839 -72.12 -19.87 -13.31
N VAL A 840 -73.03 -20.02 -14.28
CA VAL A 840 -73.74 -18.89 -14.91
C VAL A 840 -74.93 -18.48 -14.04
N ILE A 841 -75.03 -17.20 -13.71
CA ILE A 841 -76.17 -16.59 -13.02
C ILE A 841 -76.70 -15.47 -13.91
N ILE A 842 -77.97 -15.53 -14.29
CA ILE A 842 -78.69 -14.45 -14.97
C ILE A 842 -79.28 -13.53 -13.91
N THR A 843 -79.03 -12.24 -14.02
CA THR A 843 -79.53 -11.18 -13.12
C THR A 843 -80.92 -10.70 -13.57
N PRO A 844 -81.72 -10.05 -12.71
CA PRO A 844 -83.00 -9.43 -13.11
C PRO A 844 -82.87 -8.45 -14.28
N GLU A 845 -81.70 -7.82 -14.42
CA GLU A 845 -81.34 -6.90 -15.51
C GLU A 845 -80.92 -7.62 -16.81
N GLY A 846 -81.08 -8.95 -16.89
CA GLY A 846 -80.74 -9.79 -18.05
C GLY A 846 -79.24 -9.98 -18.29
N ARG A 847 -78.38 -9.43 -17.43
CA ARG A 847 -76.92 -9.56 -17.50
C ARG A 847 -76.48 -10.88 -16.88
N ILE A 848 -75.39 -11.47 -17.36
CA ILE A 848 -74.78 -12.66 -16.72
C ILE A 848 -73.56 -12.27 -15.90
N ASN A 849 -73.37 -12.93 -14.75
CA ASN A 849 -72.20 -12.76 -13.88
C ASN A 849 -70.83 -12.92 -14.59
N LEU A 850 -70.78 -13.66 -15.70
CA LEU A 850 -69.57 -13.81 -16.53
C LEU A 850 -69.24 -12.58 -17.41
N GLN A 851 -70.11 -11.57 -17.50
CA GLN A 851 -69.81 -10.32 -18.22
C GLN A 851 -68.93 -9.38 -17.39
N ASP A 852 -68.99 -9.44 -16.06
CA ASP A 852 -68.30 -8.52 -15.15
C ASP A 852 -67.00 -9.08 -14.57
N LEU A 853 -66.39 -10.11 -15.18
CA LEU A 853 -65.17 -10.77 -14.69
C LEU A 853 -63.96 -9.80 -14.60
N LEU A 854 -63.94 -8.78 -15.44
CA LEU A 854 -63.00 -7.65 -15.42
C LEU A 854 -63.69 -6.43 -14.79
N LYS A 855 -62.97 -5.68 -13.97
CA LYS A 855 -63.47 -4.39 -13.48
C LYS A 855 -63.45 -3.36 -14.61
N PRO A 856 -64.53 -2.59 -14.82
CA PRO A 856 -64.52 -1.48 -15.77
C PRO A 856 -63.37 -0.51 -15.45
N GLN A 857 -62.53 -0.23 -16.45
CA GLN A 857 -61.51 0.80 -16.29
C GLN A 857 -62.19 2.17 -16.28
N LEU A 858 -62.06 2.90 -15.17
CA LEU A 858 -62.48 4.31 -15.05
C LEU A 858 -61.52 5.24 -15.82
N GLY A 859 -61.49 5.06 -17.14
CA GLY A 859 -60.78 5.91 -18.09
C GLY A 859 -61.68 7.02 -18.60
N ALA A 860 -61.32 8.27 -18.29
CA ALA A 860 -61.79 9.53 -18.88
C ALA A 860 -63.23 9.54 -19.47
N VAL A 861 -64.18 10.06 -18.70
CA VAL A 861 -65.46 10.56 -19.28
C VAL A 861 -65.11 11.69 -20.24
N GLY A 862 -65.11 11.39 -21.54
CA GLY A 862 -64.97 12.39 -22.59
C GLY A 862 -66.10 13.40 -22.48
N ALA A 863 -65.79 14.69 -22.66
CA ALA A 863 -66.78 15.75 -22.52
C ALA A 863 -67.97 15.53 -23.46
N ILE A 864 -69.14 15.26 -22.89
CA ILE A 864 -70.41 15.27 -23.62
C ILE A 864 -70.60 16.70 -24.12
N LYS A 865 -70.42 16.91 -25.43
CA LYS A 865 -70.87 18.14 -26.07
C LYS A 865 -72.39 18.19 -25.98
N THR A 866 -72.90 18.92 -25.00
CA THR A 866 -74.30 19.35 -24.99
C THR A 866 -74.53 20.14 -26.28
N ARG A 867 -75.24 19.53 -27.24
CA ARG A 867 -75.82 20.28 -28.35
C ARG A 867 -76.83 21.23 -27.73
N ALA A 868 -76.55 22.53 -27.76
CA ALA A 868 -77.60 23.52 -27.63
C ALA A 868 -78.58 23.29 -28.78
N ILE A 869 -79.84 22.98 -28.44
CA ILE A 869 -80.96 23.19 -29.35
C ILE A 869 -81.39 24.62 -29.07
N ASP A 870 -80.96 25.52 -29.94
CA ASP A 870 -81.26 26.95 -29.85
C ASP A 870 -82.56 27.20 -30.61
N ASP A 871 -83.66 27.37 -29.87
CA ASP A 871 -85.00 27.51 -30.44
C ASP A 871 -85.79 28.58 -29.68
N ARG A 872 -85.59 29.84 -30.10
CA ARG A 872 -86.44 30.97 -29.73
C ARG A 872 -86.73 31.82 -30.97
N PRO A 873 -88.00 32.09 -31.30
CA PRO A 873 -88.34 32.80 -32.53
C PRO A 873 -87.98 34.29 -32.43
N ALA A 874 -87.36 34.81 -33.48
CA ALA A 874 -87.15 36.25 -33.65
C ALA A 874 -88.33 36.87 -34.40
N ARG A 875 -88.89 37.98 -33.89
CA ARG A 875 -89.71 38.90 -34.70
C ARG A 875 -89.72 40.33 -34.16
N ALA A 876 -89.67 41.27 -35.10
CA ALA A 876 -90.03 42.68 -35.00
C ALA A 876 -89.18 43.60 -34.10
N GLU A 877 -88.46 44.47 -34.81
CA GLU A 877 -88.08 45.82 -34.44
C GLU A 877 -89.22 46.64 -33.79
N GLY A 878 -88.87 47.64 -32.97
CA GLY A 878 -89.81 48.62 -32.41
C GLY A 878 -89.15 49.53 -31.36
N PRO A 879 -88.88 50.82 -31.65
CA PRO A 879 -88.04 51.66 -30.80
C PRO A 879 -88.79 52.66 -29.89
N ASN A 880 -87.98 53.40 -29.11
CA ASN A 880 -88.22 54.69 -28.44
C ASN A 880 -88.67 54.76 -26.97
N ASN A 881 -87.79 55.41 -26.20
CA ASN A 881 -88.02 56.51 -25.26
C ASN A 881 -88.78 56.31 -23.93
N ALA A 882 -87.94 56.11 -22.89
CA ALA A 882 -87.61 57.15 -21.89
C ALA A 882 -88.64 57.53 -20.78
N GLN A 883 -88.11 58.30 -19.82
CA GLN A 883 -88.75 58.87 -18.63
C GLN A 883 -89.11 57.82 -17.53
N THR A 884 -88.91 58.07 -16.23
CA THR A 884 -88.38 59.27 -15.54
C THR A 884 -87.64 58.90 -14.23
N GLU A 885 -86.80 59.83 -13.75
CA GLU A 885 -86.48 60.24 -12.36
C GLU A 885 -86.66 59.29 -11.14
N GLY A 886 -85.95 59.60 -10.04
CA GLY A 886 -86.66 59.55 -8.74
C GLY A 886 -85.94 59.28 -7.42
N ARG A 887 -84.71 59.76 -7.20
CA ARG A 887 -84.23 60.28 -5.88
C ARG A 887 -84.63 59.55 -4.54
N THR A 888 -83.63 58.91 -3.91
CA THR A 888 -83.34 58.94 -2.45
C THR A 888 -84.40 58.60 -1.36
N GLY A 889 -84.17 57.49 -0.64
CA GLY A 889 -83.77 57.54 0.79
C GLY A 889 -84.76 57.12 1.91
N GLY A 890 -84.24 56.38 2.91
CA GLY A 890 -84.58 56.62 4.33
C GLY A 890 -85.41 55.61 5.15
N ARG A 891 -84.72 54.65 5.82
CA ARG A 891 -84.81 54.33 7.29
C ARG A 891 -86.11 53.71 7.91
N THR A 892 -85.88 52.78 8.87
CA THR A 892 -86.81 52.26 9.95
C THR A 892 -88.05 51.43 9.54
N GLY A 893 -88.52 50.43 10.31
CA GLY A 893 -88.00 49.79 11.54
C GLY A 893 -88.97 48.75 12.18
N HIS A 894 -88.56 48.11 13.29
CA HIS A 894 -89.31 47.18 14.19
C HIS A 894 -89.65 45.74 13.69
N GLN A 895 -89.78 44.67 14.52
CA GLN A 895 -89.31 44.34 15.91
C GLN A 895 -89.68 42.88 16.32
N ARG A 896 -88.80 42.14 17.05
CA ARG A 896 -89.06 41.24 18.24
C ARG A 896 -87.96 40.16 18.48
N ARG A 897 -88.02 39.52 19.67
CA ARG A 897 -87.10 38.55 20.34
C ARG A 897 -87.96 37.44 21.03
N PRO A 898 -87.45 36.29 21.58
CA PRO A 898 -86.40 36.10 22.65
C PRO A 898 -85.21 35.18 22.21
N ASP A 899 -84.00 35.13 22.80
CA ASP A 899 -83.50 34.90 24.20
C ASP A 899 -83.70 33.44 24.71
N TYR A 900 -82.80 32.75 25.45
CA TYR A 900 -81.49 33.04 26.12
C TYR A 900 -80.67 31.71 26.21
N ALA A 901 -79.40 31.53 26.67
CA ALA A 901 -78.33 32.36 27.27
C ALA A 901 -77.00 32.24 26.45
N GLY A 902 -75.76 31.87 26.85
CA GLY A 902 -75.04 31.44 28.09
C GLY A 902 -73.89 30.44 27.73
N GLN A 903 -72.74 30.22 28.42
CA GLN A 903 -71.98 30.84 29.54
C GLN A 903 -70.47 30.41 29.48
N ARG A 904 -69.62 30.77 30.47
CA ARG A 904 -68.17 30.42 30.73
C ARG A 904 -67.93 30.46 32.28
N PRO A 905 -66.79 30.08 32.94
CA PRO A 905 -65.43 29.63 32.53
C PRO A 905 -65.06 28.22 33.12
N GLY A 906 -63.80 27.75 33.34
CA GLY A 906 -62.46 28.08 32.81
C GLY A 906 -61.28 28.17 33.82
N ALA A 907 -60.20 27.39 33.59
CA ALA A 907 -58.82 27.46 34.13
C ALA A 907 -58.46 26.98 35.58
N VAL A 908 -57.14 26.74 35.79
CA VAL A 908 -56.34 26.69 37.07
C VAL A 908 -56.11 25.32 37.81
N PHE A 909 -54.82 24.90 37.89
CA PHE A 909 -54.12 24.02 38.90
C PHE A 909 -54.53 22.52 39.05
N ARG A 910 -53.72 21.58 39.62
CA ARG A 910 -52.24 21.31 39.77
C ARG A 910 -52.06 19.81 40.22
N PRO A 911 -50.85 19.25 40.56
CA PRO A 911 -50.57 17.79 40.55
C PRO A 911 -50.39 17.13 41.95
N PHE A 912 -49.43 16.18 42.08
CA PHE A 912 -49.17 15.19 43.18
C PHE A 912 -50.02 13.91 43.07
N CYS A 913 -49.58 12.69 43.43
CA CYS A 913 -48.24 12.08 43.64
C CYS A 913 -48.37 10.54 43.38
N GLU A 914 -47.43 9.61 43.59
CA GLU A 914 -46.11 9.60 44.25
C GLU A 914 -45.14 8.60 43.55
N THR A 915 -44.02 8.23 44.17
CA THR A 915 -42.94 7.41 43.57
C THR A 915 -42.72 6.08 44.33
N GLN A 916 -41.94 5.18 43.72
CA GLN A 916 -40.95 4.30 44.37
C GLN A 916 -41.30 2.81 44.68
N LEU A 917 -40.21 2.03 44.78
CA LEU A 917 -40.03 0.72 45.44
C LEU A 917 -40.49 -0.59 44.76
N LEU A 918 -39.55 -1.17 43.99
CA LEU A 918 -38.83 -2.44 44.30
C LEU A 918 -39.56 -3.56 45.09
N GLY A 919 -39.48 -4.79 44.58
CA GLY A 919 -39.67 -6.01 45.40
C GLY A 919 -39.62 -7.35 44.66
N GLN A 920 -38.49 -8.08 44.74
CA GLN A 920 -38.52 -9.55 44.80
C GLN A 920 -38.32 -9.96 46.27
N PRO A 921 -38.86 -11.12 46.69
CA PRO A 921 -37.95 -12.25 46.90
C PRO A 921 -38.54 -13.65 46.55
N GLN A 922 -37.68 -14.66 46.77
CA GLN A 922 -37.84 -16.11 46.61
C GLN A 922 -39.08 -16.69 47.38
N ARG A 923 -39.54 -17.96 47.21
CA ARG A 923 -38.77 -19.22 47.35
C ARG A 923 -39.56 -20.50 46.96
N THR A 924 -38.84 -21.50 46.44
CA THR A 924 -39.01 -22.98 46.54
C THR A 924 -40.38 -23.64 46.85
N GLN A 925 -40.76 -24.65 46.06
CA GLN A 925 -41.24 -25.95 46.60
C GLN A 925 -40.93 -27.16 45.68
N ARG A 926 -41.26 -28.39 46.12
CA ARG A 926 -40.78 -29.68 45.55
C ARG A 926 -41.90 -30.61 45.02
N GLN A 927 -41.45 -31.59 44.25
CA GLN A 927 -42.06 -32.84 43.76
C GLN A 927 -43.12 -33.55 44.64
N ALA A 928 -44.15 -34.12 44.00
CA ALA A 928 -44.76 -35.45 44.25
C ALA A 928 -45.50 -35.88 42.95
N GLN A 929 -45.16 -36.99 42.26
CA GLN A 929 -45.39 -38.43 42.52
C GLN A 929 -46.84 -38.94 42.32
N ARG A 930 -47.06 -39.87 41.35
CA ARG A 930 -47.47 -41.30 41.53
C ARG A 930 -48.01 -41.94 40.20
N VAL A 931 -47.45 -43.08 39.75
CA VAL A 931 -48.08 -44.46 39.68
C VAL A 931 -48.97 -44.66 38.41
N PHE A 932 -49.16 -45.81 37.74
CA PHE A 932 -48.93 -47.25 38.04
C PHE A 932 -48.17 -48.04 36.92
N PHE A 933 -48.72 -49.16 36.40
CA PHE A 933 -48.17 -50.18 35.47
C PHE A 933 -49.09 -50.30 34.22
N GLY A 934 -48.84 -51.07 33.13
CA GLY A 934 -47.74 -51.97 32.73
C GLY A 934 -48.25 -53.25 32.01
N GLY A 935 -47.57 -53.77 30.97
CA GLY A 935 -48.02 -54.97 30.21
C GLY A 935 -46.95 -55.59 29.29
N ARG A 936 -47.05 -56.89 28.96
CA ARG A 936 -46.04 -57.68 28.20
C ARG A 936 -46.65 -58.73 27.24
N GLY A 937 -45.92 -59.05 26.16
CA GLY A 937 -46.02 -60.31 25.39
C GLY A 937 -46.24 -60.12 23.88
N ARG A 938 -45.89 -61.06 22.98
CA ARG A 938 -45.03 -62.26 23.06
C ARG A 938 -44.56 -62.62 21.62
N ARG A 939 -43.54 -63.46 21.44
CA ARG A 939 -43.16 -64.05 20.13
C ARG A 939 -43.99 -65.31 19.80
N PRO A 940 -44.00 -65.75 18.53
CA PRO A 940 -43.45 -67.09 18.23
C PRO A 940 -42.44 -67.10 17.05
N ARG A 941 -42.05 -68.31 16.59
CA ARG A 941 -41.09 -68.62 15.50
C ARG A 941 -41.66 -69.69 14.56
N HIS A 942 -41.10 -69.79 13.34
CA HIS A 942 -40.79 -70.98 12.50
C HIS A 942 -41.34 -70.97 11.05
N GLY A 943 -40.53 -71.48 10.09
CA GLY A 943 -40.91 -71.71 8.68
C GLY A 943 -39.74 -71.60 7.66
N ARG A 944 -39.50 -72.68 6.87
CA ARG A 944 -38.63 -72.81 5.65
C ARG A 944 -39.12 -74.08 4.90
N PRO A 945 -39.09 -74.18 3.55
CA PRO A 945 -37.89 -74.30 2.68
C PRO A 945 -37.54 -73.01 1.88
N GLY A 946 -36.78 -72.97 0.77
CA GLY A 946 -35.89 -73.97 0.11
C GLY A 946 -36.23 -74.32 -1.37
N ILE A 947 -35.21 -74.72 -2.16
CA ILE A 947 -35.22 -75.18 -3.59
C ILE A 947 -35.50 -74.03 -4.63
N ALA A 948 -34.81 -73.87 -5.77
CA ALA A 948 -33.82 -74.71 -6.49
C ALA A 948 -32.54 -73.96 -6.98
N GLN A 949 -31.53 -74.74 -7.40
CA GLN A 949 -30.40 -74.42 -8.31
C GLN A 949 -30.60 -75.27 -9.61
N PRO A 950 -29.79 -75.25 -10.71
CA PRO A 950 -28.32 -75.05 -10.82
C PRO A 950 -27.88 -74.11 -12.00
N GLY A 951 -26.59 -73.94 -12.37
CA GLY A 951 -25.31 -74.28 -11.72
C GLY A 951 -24.13 -74.47 -12.71
N GLY A 952 -22.88 -74.41 -12.19
CA GLY A 952 -21.62 -74.77 -12.89
C GLY A 952 -20.94 -73.66 -13.71
N GLY A 953 -19.60 -73.51 -13.74
CA GLY A 953 -18.57 -74.07 -12.85
C GLY A 953 -17.13 -74.05 -13.44
N TYR A 954 -16.10 -73.95 -12.57
CA TYR A 954 -14.70 -74.41 -12.79
C TYR A 954 -13.84 -73.70 -13.88
N SER A 955 -12.49 -73.69 -13.86
CA SER A 955 -11.47 -73.91 -12.80
C SER A 955 -10.11 -73.20 -13.14
N LEU A 956 -9.22 -73.24 -12.14
CA LEU A 956 -7.82 -72.83 -11.99
C LEU A 956 -6.82 -72.84 -13.19
N ALA A 957 -5.78 -72.02 -12.99
CA ALA A 957 -4.37 -72.17 -13.44
C ALA A 957 -4.04 -72.00 -14.93
N GLY A 958 -2.75 -71.84 -15.22
CA GLY A 958 -2.18 -71.65 -16.56
C GLY A 958 -0.66 -71.79 -16.54
N ASN A 959 0.02 -71.64 -17.68
CA ASN A 959 1.49 -71.61 -17.73
C ASN A 959 2.08 -70.90 -18.96
N ARG A 960 3.43 -70.85 -19.03
CA ARG A 960 4.27 -70.08 -19.96
C ARG A 960 4.59 -70.83 -21.29
N TRP A 961 5.39 -70.16 -22.13
CA TRP A 961 6.18 -70.57 -23.32
C TRP A 961 5.52 -70.15 -24.65
N GLN A 962 6.02 -69.17 -25.44
CA GLN A 962 7.36 -68.85 -26.00
C GLN A 962 7.62 -69.50 -27.36
N THR A 963 7.71 -68.70 -28.43
CA THR A 963 8.65 -68.84 -29.59
C THR A 963 8.56 -67.61 -30.52
N GLN A 964 9.41 -67.54 -31.55
CA GLN A 964 9.65 -66.34 -32.38
C GLN A 964 9.81 -66.71 -33.90
N PRO A 965 10.39 -65.88 -34.81
CA PRO A 965 9.81 -65.51 -36.12
C PRO A 965 10.29 -66.39 -37.31
N PRO A 966 9.94 -66.10 -38.58
CA PRO A 966 10.56 -65.04 -39.43
C PRO A 966 9.52 -64.21 -40.24
N GLY A 967 9.83 -63.23 -41.10
CA GLY A 967 11.10 -62.54 -41.47
C GLY A 967 11.00 -61.77 -42.81
N ALA A 968 12.04 -61.00 -43.16
CA ALA A 968 12.34 -60.34 -44.48
C ALA A 968 11.45 -59.16 -44.97
N ALA A 969 11.91 -58.20 -45.80
CA ALA A 969 13.27 -57.68 -46.10
C ALA A 969 13.26 -56.38 -46.99
N VAL A 970 14.45 -55.77 -47.18
CA VAL A 970 14.86 -54.77 -48.22
C VAL A 970 14.40 -53.29 -48.04
N GLY A 971 15.25 -52.26 -48.17
CA GLY A 971 16.73 -52.22 -48.26
C GLY A 971 17.35 -50.92 -48.85
N ALA A 972 18.65 -50.69 -48.57
CA ALA A 972 19.58 -49.68 -49.16
C ALA A 972 19.35 -48.17 -48.83
N ARG A 973 20.38 -47.29 -48.74
CA ARG A 973 21.87 -47.43 -48.72
C ARG A 973 22.59 -46.27 -48.00
N HIS A 974 23.84 -46.51 -47.58
CA HIS A 974 24.86 -45.61 -46.97
C HIS A 974 25.78 -44.95 -48.06
N PRO A 975 26.91 -44.23 -47.78
CA PRO A 975 27.65 -43.88 -46.53
C PRO A 975 27.89 -42.35 -46.34
N GLY A 976 28.70 -41.78 -45.41
CA GLY A 976 29.66 -42.21 -44.36
C GLY A 976 30.20 -40.93 -43.64
N GLN A 977 31.27 -40.84 -42.82
CA GLN A 977 32.26 -41.73 -42.17
C GLN A 977 32.82 -41.01 -40.89
N GLY A 978 33.79 -41.58 -40.13
CA GLY A 978 34.62 -40.83 -39.15
C GLY A 978 34.93 -41.49 -37.78
N ALA A 979 36.19 -41.89 -37.55
CA ALA A 979 36.78 -42.57 -36.36
C ALA A 979 36.37 -42.06 -34.93
N ARG A 980 36.07 -42.90 -33.92
CA ARG A 980 36.92 -43.79 -33.04
C ARG A 980 38.03 -43.06 -32.22
N PRO A 981 38.47 -43.56 -31.04
CA PRO A 981 37.77 -44.35 -29.98
C PRO A 981 38.21 -44.08 -28.49
N GLY A 982 37.55 -44.73 -27.50
CA GLY A 982 38.12 -45.09 -26.17
C GLY A 982 37.67 -44.26 -24.95
N VAL A 983 37.69 -44.74 -23.68
CA VAL A 983 38.01 -46.07 -23.08
C VAL A 983 37.20 -46.29 -21.76
N ALA A 984 36.90 -47.56 -21.42
CA ALA A 984 36.54 -48.12 -20.09
C ALA A 984 35.17 -47.84 -19.38
N ALA A 985 34.37 -48.93 -19.31
CA ALA A 985 34.00 -49.66 -18.08
C ALA A 985 32.71 -49.37 -17.25
N THR A 986 31.69 -50.21 -17.52
CA THR A 986 31.18 -51.24 -16.57
C THR A 986 30.11 -50.91 -15.49
N VAL A 987 28.85 -51.22 -15.86
CA VAL A 987 27.82 -52.04 -15.13
C VAL A 987 27.26 -51.58 -13.76
N ALA A 988 25.96 -51.83 -13.57
CA ALA A 988 25.22 -51.68 -12.30
C ALA A 988 24.37 -52.93 -11.98
N ARG A 989 24.07 -53.22 -10.69
CA ARG A 989 22.80 -53.87 -10.24
C ARG A 989 22.61 -54.03 -8.70
N CYS A 990 21.41 -53.66 -8.24
CA CYS A 990 20.49 -54.31 -7.27
C CYS A 990 20.88 -54.79 -5.84
N HIS A 991 20.12 -54.23 -4.86
CA HIS A 991 19.35 -54.88 -3.76
C HIS A 991 19.97 -55.90 -2.77
N GLN A 992 19.91 -55.56 -1.46
CA GLN A 992 18.95 -56.09 -0.44
C GLN A 992 19.02 -55.16 0.81
N VAL A 993 17.92 -54.70 1.45
CA VAL A 993 16.90 -55.36 2.29
C VAL A 993 17.42 -55.87 3.65
N PHE A 994 17.18 -55.09 4.70
CA PHE A 994 16.62 -55.55 5.98
C PHE A 994 16.00 -54.35 6.73
N GLY A 995 15.13 -54.59 7.71
CA GLY A 995 14.56 -53.54 8.55
C GLY A 995 13.84 -54.10 9.77
N LEU A 996 13.58 -53.26 10.78
CA LEU A 996 12.79 -53.60 11.96
C LEU A 996 12.12 -52.35 12.57
N ARG A 997 11.07 -52.57 13.36
CA ARG A 997 10.33 -51.54 14.12
C ARG A 997 10.82 -51.52 15.57
N TYR A 998 10.58 -50.43 16.32
CA TYR A 998 9.60 -50.45 17.43
C TYR A 998 9.22 -49.02 17.91
N LYS A 999 8.27 -48.93 18.85
CA LYS A 999 7.71 -47.70 19.44
C LYS A 999 7.93 -47.71 20.99
N PRO A 1000 7.59 -46.64 21.74
CA PRO A 1000 8.27 -46.28 22.99
C PRO A 1000 7.69 -46.92 24.27
N LEU A 1001 8.34 -46.64 25.40
CA LEU A 1001 7.94 -47.00 26.77
C LEU A 1001 7.92 -45.74 27.68
N GLN A 1002 7.21 -45.80 28.82
CA GLN A 1002 6.88 -44.64 29.66
C GLN A 1002 6.85 -45.01 31.17
N ALA A 1003 7.11 -44.03 32.05
CA ALA A 1003 6.88 -43.99 33.51
C ALA A 1003 7.76 -44.94 34.39
N GLN A 1004 8.38 -44.47 35.48
CA GLN A 1004 7.76 -44.20 36.79
C GLN A 1004 8.63 -43.21 37.63
N ARG A 1005 8.06 -42.16 38.26
CA ARG A 1005 7.55 -42.02 39.66
C ARG A 1005 8.60 -41.89 40.79
N GLY A 1006 8.54 -40.75 41.48
CA GLY A 1006 9.07 -40.44 42.82
C GLY A 1006 8.28 -39.25 43.41
N ARG A 1007 8.17 -39.09 44.74
CA ARG A 1007 7.25 -38.10 45.38
C ARG A 1007 7.63 -37.76 46.84
N GLN A 1008 7.15 -36.62 47.35
CA GLN A 1008 7.20 -36.13 48.76
C GLN A 1008 8.57 -35.56 49.25
N LEU A 1009 8.69 -34.63 50.21
CA LEU A 1009 7.76 -33.65 50.84
C LEU A 1009 8.55 -32.55 51.63
N CYS A 1010 7.89 -31.42 51.97
CA CYS A 1010 8.30 -30.37 52.95
C CYS A 1010 9.58 -29.53 52.63
N GLY A 1011 9.75 -28.29 53.14
CA GLY A 1011 8.86 -27.39 53.89
C GLY A 1011 9.54 -26.07 54.34
N ALA A 1012 8.74 -25.06 54.71
CA ALA A 1012 9.10 -23.70 55.22
C ALA A 1012 9.93 -22.76 54.27
N ALA A 1013 9.95 -21.41 54.33
CA ALA A 1013 9.06 -20.32 54.79
C ALA A 1013 9.81 -19.20 55.58
N ARG A 1014 9.93 -17.99 54.99
CA ARG A 1014 10.03 -16.68 55.68
C ARG A 1014 9.77 -15.51 54.69
N ARG A 1015 9.41 -14.33 55.22
CA ARG A 1015 9.03 -13.06 54.55
C ARG A 1015 10.15 -11.99 54.76
N PRO A 1016 10.09 -10.75 54.22
CA PRO A 1016 9.13 -10.11 53.27
C PRO A 1016 9.80 -9.87 51.87
N ALA A 1017 9.45 -8.96 50.95
CA ALA A 1017 8.46 -7.88 50.79
C ALA A 1017 8.17 -7.66 49.26
N HIS A 1018 7.49 -6.63 48.69
CA HIS A 1018 6.67 -5.50 49.16
C HIS A 1018 5.62 -5.14 48.05
N CYS A 1019 4.72 -4.18 48.29
CA CYS A 1019 3.78 -3.55 47.32
C CYS A 1019 3.35 -2.16 47.84
N PRO A 1020 2.49 -1.32 47.19
CA PRO A 1020 1.54 -1.55 46.07
C PRO A 1020 1.89 -0.64 44.84
N GLN A 1021 1.05 -0.08 43.94
CA GLN A 1021 -0.43 0.04 43.78
C GLN A 1021 -0.81 0.38 42.30
N GLN A 1022 -2.09 0.72 42.03
CA GLN A 1022 -2.71 1.21 40.78
C GLN A 1022 -2.83 0.20 39.62
N GLY A 1023 -4.01 -0.09 39.04
CA GLY A 1023 -5.38 0.29 39.40
C GLY A 1023 -5.84 1.65 38.85
N GLY A 1024 -6.89 1.79 38.03
CA GLY A 1024 -7.68 0.76 37.31
C GLY A 1024 -9.21 0.88 37.51
N ILE A 1025 -9.87 1.58 36.58
CA ILE A 1025 -11.26 1.38 36.11
C ILE A 1025 -11.21 1.50 34.59
#